data_AF-A0A9D3BBZ5-F1
#
_entry.id   AF-A0A9D3BBZ5-F1
#
_cell.length_a   1.000
_cell.length_b   1.000
_cell.length_c   1.000
_cell.angle_alpha   90.00
_cell.angle_beta   90.00
_cell.angle_gamma   90.00
#
_symmetry.space_group_name_H-M   'P 1'
#
loop_
_entity.id
_entity.type
_entity.pdbx_description
1 polymer ?
#
loop_
_entity_poly.entity_id
_entity_poly.type
_entity_poly.pdbx_seq_one_letter_code
_entity_poly.pdbx_strand_id
1 'polypeptide(L)'
;MDAQPKNRDERTKGYFKKTALRQQKCPNTLERWLVRPLKISNVTEESSSQEGVGMADDVGFQISPTLSLDEKDAEKLSISDIDEETQPLTPQNLDHPQPQSAAATVSGFSQKNSHDEEELEKQAASSSEGSAKKRIKITDFFSWPSSQRLPVKRRWPDVSSEEADRGKKIKPAHVKWMGTPISELNRIPECGGTLPPLNGIPGQHTVLIRTDLLKKDEVPVPYPSKFIDIWDNIHVKMPCSSKNTIPVEDQVIVQEPQHLESKSQWEQIKKTLTKKPTNVDELTKAILKHSAFQAKNGDTAALHSYCTKVLDPDAVEHLFDSLLPDMMQLALRVSELCTKPIPLLKRGVSHSITMSQEQVACLLANAFFCTFPQRDIRECCNYPDFNFFRLFKGSSSKKMEKLKTLMCYFKMVTQQIPTGLVTFSRRKLEKPLNWKSSKTLLTKLHITCEGTIEDDGYGMLQVDFANKFVGGGVIGAGLVQEEIRFLINPELIVSRLFTEALDDDECLVVTGTQQFSKYTGYNETYKWSGSFQDKTPRDAWQRMCTEIVAIDALKFEHFLEQFHPSKINRELNKAFCGFRHPEEKSPTLAAVATGNWGCGVFGGDTRLKALIQMLAAAEAGRDVAYFTFGDSQLMTDVYNMHSFLTQRNISVGEVHHLLGLYYSSVCRSSLTQRPDVSLYSFIYSQVGSYEAPDESN
;
A
#
# COMPACT_ATOMS: atom_id res chain seq x y z
N MET A 1 74.63 -4.82 13.05
CA MET A 1 75.39 -6.06 13.31
C MET A 1 74.53 -6.92 14.22
N ASP A 2 74.34 -8.16 13.76
CA ASP A 2 73.88 -9.37 14.45
C ASP A 2 72.45 -9.38 15.05
N ALA A 3 71.48 -10.07 14.45
CA ALA A 3 71.33 -11.50 14.16
C ALA A 3 70.95 -12.33 15.40
N GLN A 4 69.92 -13.16 15.21
CA GLN A 4 69.29 -14.11 16.15
C GLN A 4 70.28 -15.11 16.79
N PRO A 5 69.78 -16.01 17.65
CA PRO A 5 69.63 -17.37 17.11
C PRO A 5 68.37 -18.14 17.51
N LYS A 6 67.98 -19.04 16.59
CA LYS A 6 67.11 -20.22 16.76
C LYS A 6 67.95 -21.41 17.25
N ASN A 7 67.33 -22.37 17.97
CA ASN A 7 67.34 -23.83 17.68
C ASN A 7 66.67 -24.64 18.83
N ARG A 8 65.63 -25.44 18.52
CA ARG A 8 65.58 -26.92 18.33
C ARG A 8 65.51 -27.71 19.65
N ASP A 9 64.37 -28.33 19.98
CA ASP A 9 63.84 -29.66 19.56
C ASP A 9 64.29 -30.78 20.51
N GLU A 10 63.36 -31.39 21.26
CA GLU A 10 63.48 -32.79 21.66
C GLU A 10 62.12 -33.45 21.98
N ARG A 11 62.00 -34.69 21.51
CA ARG A 11 60.80 -35.54 21.41
C ARG A 11 60.55 -36.36 22.68
N THR A 12 59.30 -36.68 22.99
CA THR A 12 58.93 -38.06 23.36
C THR A 12 57.45 -38.40 23.16
N LYS A 13 57.24 -39.62 22.65
CA LYS A 13 55.99 -40.38 22.37
C LYS A 13 55.14 -40.53 23.66
N GLY A 14 53.83 -40.69 23.70
CA GLY A 14 52.77 -41.05 22.74
C GLY A 14 51.75 -41.93 23.49
N TYR A 15 50.44 -41.75 23.31
CA TYR A 15 49.42 -42.82 23.40
C TYR A 15 48.07 -42.30 22.85
N PHE A 16 47.61 -42.95 21.79
CA PHE A 16 46.26 -42.79 21.23
C PHE A 16 45.26 -43.61 22.04
N LYS A 17 44.11 -43.01 22.39
CA LYS A 17 42.83 -43.72 22.56
C LYS A 17 41.69 -42.89 21.97
N LYS A 18 41.02 -43.47 20.97
CA LYS A 18 39.77 -43.02 20.33
C LYS A 18 38.64 -42.96 21.36
N THR A 19 37.84 -41.90 21.35
CA THR A 19 36.46 -41.95 21.84
C THR A 19 35.54 -41.09 20.96
N ALA A 20 34.33 -41.59 20.76
CA ALA A 20 33.40 -41.29 19.67
C ALA A 20 32.82 -39.87 19.64
N LEU A 21 32.47 -39.43 18.42
CA LEU A 21 31.52 -38.35 18.15
C LEU A 21 30.18 -38.67 18.84
N ARG A 22 29.66 -37.71 19.62
CA ARG A 22 28.26 -37.66 20.01
C ARG A 22 27.63 -36.41 19.42
N GLN A 23 26.65 -36.62 18.55
CA GLN A 23 25.70 -35.63 18.06
C GLN A 23 25.05 -34.90 19.25
N GLN A 24 25.20 -33.58 19.32
CA GLN A 24 24.35 -32.75 20.16
C GLN A 24 23.04 -32.50 19.40
N LYS A 25 22.00 -33.21 19.80
CA LYS A 25 20.61 -32.95 19.42
C LYS A 25 20.19 -31.59 19.97
N CYS A 26 19.66 -30.71 19.11
CA CYS A 26 18.82 -29.59 19.55
C CYS A 26 17.62 -30.12 20.33
N PRO A 27 17.18 -29.46 21.43
CA PRO A 27 15.96 -29.86 22.11
C PRO A 27 14.73 -29.50 21.27
N ASN A 28 13.80 -30.46 21.16
CA ASN A 28 12.47 -30.32 20.60
C ASN A 28 11.74 -29.06 21.12
N THR A 29 11.23 -28.24 20.21
CA THR A 29 10.49 -26.99 20.46
C THR A 29 9.04 -27.20 20.94
N LEU A 30 8.70 -28.39 21.45
CA LEU A 30 7.31 -28.76 21.79
C LEU A 30 6.90 -28.43 23.24
N GLU A 31 7.84 -28.07 24.12
CA GLU A 31 7.52 -27.78 25.54
C GLU A 31 7.26 -26.29 25.85
N ARG A 32 7.41 -25.38 24.88
CA ARG A 32 7.16 -23.94 25.10
C ARG A 32 5.67 -23.54 25.04
N TRP A 33 4.77 -24.48 24.72
CA TRP A 33 3.34 -24.22 24.46
C TRP A 33 2.39 -24.86 25.50
N LEU A 34 2.89 -25.32 26.65
CA LEU A 34 2.06 -25.94 27.69
C LEU A 34 2.05 -25.08 28.97
N VAL A 35 1.13 -24.13 29.06
CA VAL A 35 0.73 -23.56 30.35
C VAL A 35 -0.29 -24.51 30.99
N ARG A 36 0.12 -25.22 32.06
CA ARG A 36 -0.79 -26.03 32.88
C ARG A 36 -1.64 -25.10 33.76
N PRO A 37 -2.96 -25.33 33.93
CA PRO A 37 -3.78 -24.55 34.86
C PRO A 37 -3.36 -24.81 36.31
N LEU A 38 -3.11 -23.74 37.07
CA LEU A 38 -3.05 -23.82 38.53
C LEU A 38 -4.45 -24.15 39.07
N LYS A 39 -4.53 -25.24 39.84
CA LYS A 39 -5.68 -25.57 40.68
C LYS A 39 -5.79 -24.52 41.78
N ILE A 40 -6.87 -23.74 41.79
CA ILE A 40 -7.31 -23.01 42.99
C ILE A 40 -8.40 -23.85 43.63
N SER A 41 -8.16 -24.21 44.89
CA SER A 41 -9.06 -24.97 45.76
C SER A 41 -10.26 -24.14 46.17
N ASN A 42 -11.44 -24.76 46.11
CA ASN A 42 -12.69 -24.28 46.67
C ASN A 42 -12.56 -24.01 48.19
N VAL A 43 -13.03 -22.85 48.62
CA VAL A 43 -13.56 -22.63 49.98
C VAL A 43 -14.92 -21.98 49.83
N THR A 44 -15.93 -22.63 50.42
CA THR A 44 -17.35 -22.29 50.43
C THR A 44 -17.70 -21.40 51.62
N GLU A 45 -18.73 -20.55 51.43
CA GLU A 45 -19.64 -19.92 52.42
C GLU A 45 -19.02 -18.84 53.36
N GLU A 46 -19.64 -17.69 53.63
CA GLU A 46 -21.02 -17.47 54.05
C GLU A 46 -21.66 -16.16 53.53
N SER A 47 -22.99 -16.19 53.52
CA SER A 47 -23.98 -15.16 53.24
C SER A 47 -24.05 -14.01 54.25
N SER A 48 -24.45 -12.82 53.80
CA SER A 48 -25.54 -12.08 54.45
C SER A 48 -26.23 -11.09 53.50
N SER A 49 -27.55 -11.12 53.61
CA SER A 49 -28.61 -10.35 52.98
C SER A 49 -28.53 -8.85 53.23
N GLN A 50 -29.02 -8.03 52.28
CA GLN A 50 -30.10 -7.07 52.58
C GLN A 50 -30.77 -6.51 51.31
N GLU A 51 -32.09 -6.36 51.46
CA GLU A 51 -33.11 -5.95 50.51
C GLU A 51 -33.05 -4.47 50.12
N GLY A 52 -33.67 -4.12 48.99
CA GLY A 52 -33.92 -2.73 48.60
C GLY A 52 -34.74 -2.61 47.31
N VAL A 53 -36.06 -2.53 47.49
CA VAL A 53 -37.14 -2.39 46.49
C VAL A 53 -37.04 -1.09 45.68
N GLY A 54 -37.45 -1.11 44.40
CA GLY A 54 -37.74 0.11 43.62
C GLY A 54 -38.30 -0.19 42.21
N MET A 55 -39.60 0.02 42.03
CA MET A 55 -40.45 -0.21 40.86
C MET A 55 -40.38 0.90 39.79
N ALA A 56 -40.82 0.52 38.57
CA ALA A 56 -41.38 1.35 37.48
C ALA A 56 -40.41 2.31 36.74
N ASP A 57 -40.47 2.54 35.42
CA ASP A 57 -41.61 2.64 34.50
C ASP A 57 -41.31 2.11 33.08
N ASP A 58 -42.40 1.68 32.46
CA ASP A 58 -42.62 1.25 31.08
C ASP A 58 -43.03 2.47 30.22
N VAL A 59 -42.41 2.67 29.05
CA VAL A 59 -43.02 3.40 27.92
C VAL A 59 -42.59 2.74 26.62
N GLY A 60 -43.45 1.87 26.10
CA GLY A 60 -43.38 1.38 24.73
C GLY A 60 -43.84 2.40 23.70
N PHE A 61 -43.36 2.27 22.46
CA PHE A 61 -44.18 2.58 21.29
C PHE A 61 -43.96 1.56 20.16
N GLN A 62 -45.11 1.18 19.63
CA GLN A 62 -45.46 0.13 18.68
C GLN A 62 -44.70 0.16 17.35
N ILE A 63 -44.40 -1.03 16.81
CA ILE A 63 -44.24 -1.27 15.37
C ILE A 63 -45.35 -2.24 14.95
N SER A 64 -46.08 -1.87 13.90
CA SER A 64 -47.08 -2.70 13.21
C SER A 64 -46.67 -2.89 11.74
N PRO A 65 -47.19 -3.91 11.04
CA PRO A 65 -46.34 -4.83 10.28
C PRO A 65 -46.51 -4.78 8.75
N THR A 66 -45.61 -5.55 8.10
CA THR A 66 -45.73 -6.21 6.79
C THR A 66 -45.70 -5.36 5.52
N LEU A 67 -44.75 -5.69 4.64
CA LEU A 67 -45.02 -6.03 3.24
C LEU A 67 -43.88 -6.92 2.70
N SER A 68 -44.20 -8.20 2.57
CA SER A 68 -43.50 -9.21 1.79
C SER A 68 -43.61 -8.88 0.30
N LEU A 69 -42.51 -8.90 -0.44
CA LEU A 69 -42.52 -8.97 -1.90
C LEU A 69 -41.57 -10.08 -2.37
N ASP A 70 -42.14 -10.90 -3.24
CA ASP A 70 -41.67 -12.17 -3.76
C ASP A 70 -40.33 -12.09 -4.50
N GLU A 71 -39.51 -13.10 -4.26
CA GLU A 71 -38.44 -13.55 -5.14
C GLU A 71 -39.03 -14.19 -6.39
N LYS A 72 -38.66 -13.69 -7.57
CA LYS A 72 -38.48 -14.48 -8.79
C LYS A 72 -37.72 -13.65 -9.84
N ASP A 73 -36.90 -14.37 -10.61
CA ASP A 73 -36.13 -13.96 -11.78
C ASP A 73 -34.70 -13.41 -11.52
N ALA A 74 -33.82 -14.34 -11.11
CA ALA A 74 -32.37 -14.19 -11.30
C ALA A 74 -31.97 -14.89 -12.62
N GLU A 75 -31.83 -14.11 -13.68
CA GLU A 75 -31.22 -14.57 -14.93
C GLU A 75 -29.71 -14.76 -14.78
N LYS A 76 -29.23 -15.88 -15.34
CA LYS A 76 -27.83 -16.26 -15.54
C LYS A 76 -27.05 -15.13 -16.22
N LEU A 77 -26.13 -14.49 -15.49
CA LEU A 77 -25.05 -13.70 -16.07
C LEU A 77 -23.71 -14.41 -15.85
N SER A 78 -23.06 -14.72 -16.97
CA SER A 78 -21.71 -15.27 -17.05
C SER A 78 -20.69 -14.27 -16.52
N ILE A 79 -19.92 -14.69 -15.52
CA ILE A 79 -18.86 -13.90 -14.88
C ILE A 79 -17.64 -13.87 -15.81
N SER A 80 -17.37 -12.72 -16.42
CA SER A 80 -16.04 -12.37 -16.93
C SER A 80 -15.23 -11.75 -15.81
N ASP A 81 -13.97 -12.17 -15.63
CA ASP A 81 -13.00 -11.61 -14.68
C ASP A 81 -12.95 -10.07 -14.84
N ILE A 82 -13.51 -9.34 -13.88
CA ILE A 82 -13.45 -7.89 -13.84
C ILE A 82 -12.09 -7.51 -13.27
N ASP A 83 -11.24 -6.95 -14.11
CA ASP A 83 -9.87 -6.61 -13.80
C ASP A 83 -9.83 -5.27 -13.03
N GLU A 84 -9.43 -5.32 -11.74
CA GLU A 84 -9.15 -4.14 -10.89
C GLU A 84 -8.09 -3.21 -11.53
N GLU A 85 -7.31 -3.70 -12.50
CA GLU A 85 -6.27 -2.95 -13.20
C GLU A 85 -6.81 -2.07 -14.37
N THR A 86 -8.06 -2.27 -14.85
CA THR A 86 -8.56 -1.62 -16.09
C THR A 86 -9.97 -1.00 -16.07
N GLN A 87 -10.69 -0.91 -14.95
CA GLN A 87 -12.06 -0.36 -15.01
C GLN A 87 -12.16 1.13 -15.47
N PRO A 88 -13.02 1.44 -16.47
CA PRO A 88 -13.32 2.80 -16.90
C PRO A 88 -14.23 3.54 -15.90
N LEU A 89 -13.99 4.84 -15.79
CA LEU A 89 -14.60 5.78 -14.85
C LEU A 89 -15.95 6.28 -15.38
N THR A 90 -17.06 6.07 -14.67
CA THR A 90 -18.19 7.03 -14.69
C THR A 90 -19.21 6.79 -13.57
N PRO A 91 -19.63 7.83 -12.83
CA PRO A 91 -20.90 7.84 -12.11
C PRO A 91 -22.02 8.25 -13.07
N GLN A 92 -23.08 7.45 -13.18
CA GLN A 92 -24.35 7.89 -13.78
C GLN A 92 -25.10 8.76 -12.77
N ASN A 93 -25.26 10.05 -13.07
CA ASN A 93 -26.32 10.87 -12.51
C ASN A 93 -27.12 11.46 -13.68
N LEU A 94 -28.41 11.14 -13.68
CA LEU A 94 -29.45 11.68 -14.54
C LEU A 94 -29.83 13.08 -14.05
N ASP A 95 -29.94 14.07 -14.96
CA ASP A 95 -31.11 14.95 -15.08
C ASP A 95 -30.95 16.04 -16.18
N HIS A 96 -31.80 15.90 -17.21
CA HIS A 96 -32.51 16.90 -18.06
C HIS A 96 -31.76 17.98 -18.89
N PRO A 97 -32.41 18.64 -19.89
CA PRO A 97 -33.36 18.18 -20.91
C PRO A 97 -32.91 18.54 -22.37
N GLN A 98 -33.57 17.94 -23.37
CA GLN A 98 -33.36 18.17 -24.83
C GLN A 98 -33.64 19.61 -25.29
N PRO A 99 -33.13 20.00 -26.49
CA PRO A 99 -34.02 20.00 -27.65
C PRO A 99 -33.42 19.45 -28.98
N GLN A 100 -34.29 18.71 -29.67
CA GLN A 100 -34.47 18.46 -31.12
C GLN A 100 -33.45 19.03 -32.14
N SER A 101 -32.93 18.18 -33.06
CA SER A 101 -33.51 17.98 -34.41
C SER A 101 -32.79 16.94 -35.29
N ALA A 102 -33.62 16.28 -36.13
CA ALA A 102 -33.38 15.71 -37.47
C ALA A 102 -32.33 14.61 -37.75
N ALA A 103 -32.83 13.37 -37.68
CA ALA A 103 -32.76 12.27 -38.66
C ALA A 103 -31.75 12.29 -39.83
N ALA A 104 -31.00 11.19 -39.96
CA ALA A 104 -30.83 10.46 -41.22
C ALA A 104 -30.45 8.99 -40.95
N THR A 105 -30.94 8.11 -41.83
CA THR A 105 -31.22 6.69 -41.64
C THR A 105 -30.25 5.77 -42.40
N VAL A 106 -29.97 4.61 -41.79
CA VAL A 106 -29.71 3.26 -42.37
C VAL A 106 -28.42 2.97 -43.17
N SER A 107 -27.61 2.06 -42.61
CA SER A 107 -27.13 0.76 -43.15
C SER A 107 -25.90 0.34 -42.31
N GLY A 108 -25.83 -0.77 -41.56
CA GLY A 108 -26.21 -2.15 -41.83
C GLY A 108 -24.99 -2.88 -42.41
N PHE A 109 -24.14 -3.52 -41.58
CA PHE A 109 -23.40 -4.75 -41.92
C PHE A 109 -22.57 -5.31 -40.73
N SER A 110 -22.91 -6.55 -40.39
CA SER A 110 -22.14 -7.70 -39.90
C SER A 110 -21.05 -7.60 -38.82
N GLN A 111 -21.32 -8.33 -37.73
CA GLN A 111 -20.34 -9.02 -36.88
C GLN A 111 -19.35 -9.85 -37.72
N LYS A 112 -18.06 -9.69 -37.42
CA LYS A 112 -17.01 -10.66 -37.72
C LYS A 112 -16.22 -10.93 -36.45
N ASN A 113 -16.23 -12.20 -36.04
CA ASN A 113 -15.26 -12.79 -35.12
C ASN A 113 -13.91 -12.98 -35.84
N SER A 114 -12.81 -12.73 -35.13
CA SER A 114 -11.50 -13.39 -35.29
C SER A 114 -10.64 -12.96 -34.10
N HIS A 115 -10.19 -13.86 -33.21
CA HIS A 115 -8.97 -14.65 -33.39
C HIS A 115 -7.88 -13.83 -34.07
N ASP A 116 -7.05 -13.15 -33.27
CA ASP A 116 -5.68 -12.71 -33.61
C ASP A 116 -4.98 -12.23 -32.32
N GLU A 117 -4.65 -13.18 -31.45
CA GLU A 117 -3.63 -13.01 -30.39
C GLU A 117 -2.68 -14.21 -30.42
N GLU A 118 -2.07 -14.49 -31.57
CA GLU A 118 -1.00 -15.50 -31.64
C GLU A 118 0.08 -15.20 -32.70
N GLU A 119 0.21 -13.93 -33.13
CA GLU A 119 1.21 -13.55 -34.13
C GLU A 119 2.03 -12.30 -33.78
N LEU A 120 2.44 -12.19 -32.51
CA LEU A 120 3.47 -11.22 -32.08
C LEU A 120 4.60 -11.81 -31.23
N GLU A 121 4.69 -13.15 -31.14
CA GLU A 121 5.74 -13.86 -30.39
C GLU A 121 6.83 -14.54 -31.24
N LYS A 122 6.90 -14.31 -32.56
CA LYS A 122 7.92 -14.93 -33.42
C LYS A 122 8.96 -14.02 -34.06
N GLN A 123 9.14 -12.78 -33.58
CA GLN A 123 10.25 -11.91 -34.04
C GLN A 123 11.17 -11.35 -32.95
N ALA A 124 11.10 -11.87 -31.71
CA ALA A 124 12.03 -11.49 -30.64
C ALA A 124 13.10 -12.55 -30.32
N ALA A 125 13.26 -13.59 -31.16
CA ALA A 125 14.18 -14.69 -30.94
C ALA A 125 15.23 -14.83 -32.07
N SER A 126 15.88 -13.73 -32.47
CA SER A 126 17.16 -13.80 -33.19
C SER A 126 17.89 -12.44 -33.19
N SER A 127 18.55 -12.10 -32.10
CA SER A 127 19.77 -11.25 -32.10
C SER A 127 20.27 -11.04 -30.68
N SER A 128 20.85 -12.09 -30.10
CA SER A 128 21.74 -11.93 -28.96
C SER A 128 23.18 -11.91 -29.46
N GLU A 129 23.77 -10.72 -29.58
CA GLU A 129 25.22 -10.56 -29.39
C GLU A 129 25.58 -9.09 -29.11
N GLY A 130 26.17 -8.87 -27.93
CA GLY A 130 27.06 -7.75 -27.62
C GLY A 130 26.50 -6.33 -27.62
N SER A 131 25.86 -5.89 -26.53
CA SER A 131 25.89 -4.48 -26.13
C SER A 131 25.63 -4.30 -24.63
N ALA A 132 26.41 -3.42 -23.99
CA ALA A 132 26.43 -3.18 -22.56
C ALA A 132 25.03 -2.82 -22.02
N LYS A 133 24.58 -3.57 -21.00
CA LYS A 133 23.30 -3.39 -20.31
C LYS A 133 23.16 -1.96 -19.77
N LYS A 134 22.35 -1.14 -20.44
CA LYS A 134 21.90 0.16 -19.92
C LYS A 134 20.92 -0.11 -18.77
N ARG A 135 21.29 0.35 -17.56
CA ARG A 135 20.49 0.19 -16.33
C ARG A 135 19.25 1.09 -16.44
N ILE A 136 18.06 0.48 -16.58
CA ILE A 136 16.78 1.21 -16.60
C ILE A 136 16.56 1.82 -15.21
N LYS A 137 16.29 3.13 -15.14
CA LYS A 137 16.08 3.89 -13.90
C LYS A 137 14.59 4.17 -13.72
N ILE A 138 14.17 4.46 -12.48
CA ILE A 138 12.79 4.86 -12.15
C ILE A 138 12.33 6.02 -13.06
N THR A 139 13.23 6.93 -13.45
CA THR A 139 13.00 8.02 -14.42
C THR A 139 12.41 7.58 -15.74
N ASP A 140 12.73 6.38 -16.23
CA ASP A 140 12.35 5.95 -17.58
C ASP A 140 10.83 5.72 -17.68
N PHE A 141 10.15 5.52 -16.54
CA PHE A 141 8.69 5.46 -16.44
C PHE A 141 8.02 6.83 -16.34
N PHE A 142 8.77 7.88 -16.01
CA PHE A 142 8.29 9.26 -15.88
C PHE A 142 8.70 10.14 -17.08
N SER A 143 9.43 9.57 -18.05
CA SER A 143 9.95 10.27 -19.22
C SER A 143 9.26 9.77 -20.48
N TRP A 144 8.34 10.57 -21.06
CA TRP A 144 7.85 10.34 -22.43
C TRP A 144 8.73 11.11 -23.44
N PRO A 145 8.96 10.63 -24.68
CA PRO A 145 9.93 11.26 -25.58
C PRO A 145 9.53 12.70 -25.92
N SER A 146 10.39 13.65 -25.59
CA SER A 146 10.33 14.99 -26.16
C SER A 146 10.55 14.89 -27.67
N SER A 147 9.58 15.39 -28.45
CA SER A 147 9.60 15.48 -29.91
C SER A 147 10.95 15.93 -30.47
N GLN A 148 11.44 15.19 -31.46
CA GLN A 148 12.57 15.55 -32.32
C GLN A 148 12.45 17.00 -32.80
N ARG A 149 13.37 17.87 -32.39
CA ARG A 149 13.58 19.17 -33.05
C ARG A 149 14.58 18.98 -34.18
N LEU A 150 14.13 19.25 -35.41
CA LEU A 150 14.94 19.32 -36.62
C LEU A 150 16.11 20.31 -36.44
N PRO A 151 17.34 19.98 -36.87
CA PRO A 151 18.47 20.89 -36.73
C PRO A 151 18.49 21.92 -37.86
N VAL A 152 18.24 23.19 -37.54
CA VAL A 152 18.57 24.32 -38.41
C VAL A 152 20.08 24.51 -38.38
N LYS A 153 20.74 24.12 -39.48
CA LYS A 153 22.16 24.37 -39.74
C LYS A 153 22.43 25.88 -39.80
N ARG A 154 23.12 26.44 -38.80
CA ARG A 154 23.95 27.63 -38.99
C ARG A 154 25.37 27.16 -39.31
N ARG A 155 25.76 27.34 -40.57
CA ARG A 155 27.11 27.20 -41.10
C ARG A 155 27.88 28.46 -40.69
N TRP A 156 29.16 28.35 -40.35
CA TRP A 156 30.29 29.23 -40.73
C TRP A 156 31.59 28.73 -40.03
N PRO A 157 32.77 29.06 -40.60
CA PRO A 157 33.75 28.04 -41.00
C PRO A 157 34.95 27.85 -40.05
N ASP A 158 35.61 26.69 -40.24
CA ASP A 158 36.91 26.31 -39.68
C ASP A 158 37.99 27.38 -39.87
N VAL A 159 38.68 27.72 -38.78
CA VAL A 159 40.07 28.20 -38.79
C VAL A 159 40.84 27.47 -37.70
N SER A 160 42.01 26.98 -38.09
CA SER A 160 42.91 26.10 -37.35
C SER A 160 43.78 26.80 -36.30
N SER A 161 44.38 25.93 -35.47
CA SER A 161 45.69 26.00 -34.79
C SER A 161 45.89 26.91 -33.57
N GLU A 162 46.17 26.21 -32.46
CA GLU A 162 47.24 26.43 -31.47
C GLU A 162 47.33 27.80 -30.77
N GLU A 163 46.88 27.86 -29.51
CA GLU A 163 47.74 28.11 -28.34
C GLU A 163 46.92 28.20 -27.02
N ALA A 164 47.62 27.90 -25.93
CA ALA A 164 47.37 28.33 -24.54
C ALA A 164 46.33 27.57 -23.68
N ASP A 165 46.90 26.66 -22.91
CA ASP A 165 46.57 26.31 -21.52
C ASP A 165 46.03 27.51 -20.69
N ARG A 166 44.73 27.48 -20.37
CA ARG A 166 44.18 27.88 -19.06
C ARG A 166 42.67 27.66 -19.03
N GLY A 167 42.26 26.67 -18.24
CA GLY A 167 40.87 26.46 -17.87
C GLY A 167 40.53 24.98 -17.79
N LYS A 168 40.87 24.34 -16.66
CA LYS A 168 40.05 23.23 -16.19
C LYS A 168 38.63 23.79 -16.10
N LYS A 169 37.79 23.50 -17.11
CA LYS A 169 36.35 23.54 -16.97
C LYS A 169 36.03 22.56 -15.85
N ILE A 170 35.95 23.08 -14.64
CA ILE A 170 35.25 22.44 -13.54
C ILE A 170 33.87 22.17 -14.13
N LYS A 171 33.58 20.92 -14.51
CA LYS A 171 32.21 20.52 -14.77
C LYS A 171 31.43 20.97 -13.53
N PRO A 172 30.41 21.84 -13.65
CA PRO A 172 29.67 22.27 -12.48
C PRO A 172 29.23 21.00 -11.76
N ALA A 173 29.56 20.91 -10.47
CA ALA A 173 29.18 19.77 -9.66
C ALA A 173 27.67 19.55 -9.90
N HIS A 174 27.29 18.34 -10.34
CA HIS A 174 25.87 18.03 -10.54
C HIS A 174 25.18 18.20 -9.19
N VAL A 175 24.41 19.27 -9.04
CA VAL A 175 23.61 19.56 -7.85
C VAL A 175 22.58 18.44 -7.74
N LYS A 176 22.58 17.73 -6.61
CA LYS A 176 21.74 16.55 -6.36
C LYS A 176 20.41 16.90 -5.67
N TRP A 177 20.35 18.07 -5.06
CA TRP A 177 19.19 18.57 -4.33
C TRP A 177 19.20 20.10 -4.27
N MET A 178 18.05 20.71 -4.06
CA MET A 178 17.86 22.17 -3.95
C MET A 178 16.88 22.50 -2.82
N GLY A 179 16.86 23.75 -2.38
CA GLY A 179 15.96 24.25 -1.34
C GLY A 179 16.52 24.13 0.07
N THR A 180 15.64 23.87 1.03
CA THR A 180 15.99 23.68 2.44
C THR A 180 16.77 22.37 2.63
N PRO A 181 17.85 22.33 3.43
CA PRO A 181 18.51 21.07 3.78
C PRO A 181 17.53 20.07 4.41
N ILE A 182 17.56 18.81 3.97
CA ILE A 182 16.59 17.79 4.44
C ILE A 182 16.67 17.51 5.95
N SER A 183 17.80 17.87 6.59
CA SER A 183 18.03 17.78 8.03
C SER A 183 17.30 18.85 8.84
N GLU A 184 16.86 19.94 8.20
CA GLU A 184 16.08 21.01 8.85
C GLU A 184 14.57 20.75 8.79
N LEU A 185 14.14 19.70 8.10
CA LEU A 185 12.74 19.31 8.01
C LEU A 185 12.35 18.49 9.24
N ASN A 186 11.19 18.80 9.80
CA ASN A 186 10.64 18.11 10.98
C ASN A 186 10.41 16.62 10.71
N ARG A 187 10.75 15.78 11.69
CA ARG A 187 10.58 14.32 11.66
C ARG A 187 10.03 13.83 13.00
N ILE A 188 9.24 12.76 12.99
CA ILE A 188 8.92 11.98 14.18
C ILE A 188 10.07 11.01 14.48
N PRO A 189 10.39 10.76 15.76
CA PRO A 189 9.65 11.20 16.95
C PRO A 189 9.94 12.65 17.43
N GLU A 190 10.91 13.36 16.86
CA GLU A 190 11.41 14.63 17.41
C GLU A 190 10.37 15.76 17.43
N CYS A 191 9.55 15.88 16.40
CA CYS A 191 8.42 16.81 16.34
C CYS A 191 7.10 16.18 16.82
N GLY A 192 7.12 14.92 17.23
CA GLY A 192 5.94 14.22 17.75
C GLY A 192 5.53 14.81 19.11
N GLY A 193 4.29 15.28 19.20
CA GLY A 193 3.69 15.63 20.49
C GLY A 193 3.54 14.42 21.41
N THR A 194 3.23 14.65 22.69
CA THR A 194 2.90 13.57 23.61
C THR A 194 1.59 12.92 23.19
N LEU A 195 1.64 11.62 22.87
CA LEU A 195 0.43 10.86 22.54
C LEU A 195 -0.47 10.71 23.78
N PRO A 196 -1.80 10.85 23.63
CA PRO A 196 -2.71 10.52 24.72
C PRO A 196 -2.65 9.02 25.04
N PRO A 197 -3.16 8.58 26.21
CA PRO A 197 -3.26 7.17 26.52
C PRO A 197 -4.07 6.42 25.45
N LEU A 198 -3.54 5.29 24.96
CA LEU A 198 -4.22 4.46 23.97
C LEU A 198 -5.48 3.85 24.59
N ASN A 199 -6.65 4.25 24.09
CA ASN A 199 -7.94 3.75 24.54
C ASN A 199 -8.86 3.54 23.34
N GLY A 200 -9.74 2.54 23.43
CA GLY A 200 -10.83 2.39 22.47
C GLY A 200 -11.89 3.47 22.69
N ILE A 201 -12.24 4.21 21.64
CA ILE A 201 -13.27 5.24 21.66
C ILE A 201 -14.44 4.75 20.79
N PRO A 202 -15.63 4.48 21.37
CA PRO A 202 -16.78 4.01 20.60
C PRO A 202 -17.08 4.91 19.41
N GLY A 203 -17.24 4.31 18.23
CA GLY A 203 -17.50 5.03 16.98
C GLY A 203 -16.30 5.73 16.35
N GLN A 204 -15.15 5.86 17.03
CA GLN A 204 -13.98 6.57 16.50
C GLN A 204 -12.70 5.73 16.43
N HIS A 205 -12.42 4.90 17.45
CA HIS A 205 -11.18 4.15 17.54
C HIS A 205 -11.39 2.77 18.15
N THR A 206 -11.19 1.73 17.35
CA THR A 206 -11.23 0.34 17.80
C THR A 206 -9.82 -0.15 18.15
N VAL A 207 -9.60 -0.52 19.40
CA VAL A 207 -8.35 -1.15 19.89
C VAL A 207 -8.59 -2.64 20.15
N LEU A 208 -7.72 -3.51 19.63
CA LEU A 208 -7.85 -4.98 19.67
C LEU A 208 -6.93 -5.68 20.70
N ILE A 209 -6.28 -4.92 21.58
CA ILE A 209 -5.32 -5.41 22.58
C ILE A 209 -5.62 -4.85 23.98
N ARG A 210 -5.04 -5.46 25.02
CA ARG A 210 -5.04 -4.98 26.41
C ARG A 210 -4.07 -3.81 26.57
N THR A 211 -4.59 -2.58 26.57
CA THR A 211 -3.77 -1.36 26.67
C THR A 211 -3.13 -1.19 28.05
N ASP A 212 -3.75 -1.75 29.10
CA ASP A 212 -3.24 -1.77 30.47
C ASP A 212 -2.04 -2.71 30.68
N LEU A 213 -1.84 -3.68 29.77
CA LEU A 213 -0.72 -4.61 29.78
C LEU A 213 0.33 -4.27 28.70
N LEU A 214 0.10 -3.22 27.91
CA LEU A 214 1.01 -2.83 26.83
C LEU A 214 2.34 -2.32 27.42
N LYS A 215 3.42 -2.99 27.05
CA LYS A 215 4.78 -2.65 27.49
C LYS A 215 5.75 -2.72 26.33
N LYS A 216 6.85 -2.00 26.47
CA LYS A 216 7.94 -2.00 25.51
C LYS A 216 8.56 -3.40 25.41
N ASP A 217 8.77 -3.86 24.18
CA ASP A 217 9.43 -5.13 23.85
C ASP A 217 8.71 -6.39 24.39
N GLU A 218 7.45 -6.28 24.83
CA GLU A 218 6.59 -7.41 25.20
C GLU A 218 5.50 -7.64 24.14
N VAL A 219 5.10 -8.90 23.92
CA VAL A 219 4.05 -9.23 22.95
C VAL A 219 2.69 -8.71 23.45
N PRO A 220 1.97 -7.88 22.68
CA PRO A 220 0.68 -7.35 23.11
C PRO A 220 -0.37 -8.46 23.31
N VAL A 221 -1.10 -8.39 24.43
CA VAL A 221 -2.13 -9.38 24.76
C VAL A 221 -3.45 -9.02 24.04
N PRO A 222 -4.09 -9.96 23.32
CA PRO A 222 -5.40 -9.72 22.69
C PRO A 222 -6.49 -9.30 23.68
N TYR A 223 -7.43 -8.46 23.22
CA TYR A 223 -8.60 -8.08 24.00
C TYR A 223 -9.87 -8.07 23.15
N PRO A 224 -10.96 -8.74 23.58
CA PRO A 224 -11.14 -9.46 24.84
C PRO A 224 -10.36 -10.78 24.90
N SER A 225 -10.37 -11.47 26.05
CA SER A 225 -9.60 -12.73 26.22
C SER A 225 -10.22 -13.93 25.49
N LYS A 226 -11.50 -13.85 25.12
CA LYS A 226 -12.22 -14.88 24.37
C LYS A 226 -12.66 -14.32 23.03
N PHE A 227 -12.65 -15.17 22.00
CA PHE A 227 -13.18 -14.83 20.68
C PHE A 227 -14.65 -14.45 20.76
N ILE A 228 -14.99 -13.29 20.20
CA ILE A 228 -16.35 -12.84 19.98
C ILE A 228 -16.63 -12.97 18.49
N ASP A 229 -17.52 -13.89 18.13
CA ASP A 229 -17.93 -14.15 16.76
C ASP A 229 -19.02 -13.14 16.33
N ILE A 230 -18.72 -12.32 15.33
CA ILE A 230 -19.70 -11.46 14.67
C ILE A 230 -19.65 -11.72 13.17
N TRP A 231 -20.82 -11.91 12.59
CA TRP A 231 -21.01 -12.10 11.16
C TRP A 231 -22.18 -11.24 10.71
N ASP A 232 -21.84 -10.03 10.28
CA ASP A 232 -22.73 -9.00 9.77
C ASP A 232 -22.06 -8.29 8.57
N ASN A 233 -22.62 -7.15 8.15
CA ASN A 233 -22.15 -6.35 7.02
C ASN A 233 -21.32 -5.12 7.45
N ILE A 234 -20.97 -4.99 8.74
CA ILE A 234 -20.17 -3.88 9.28
C ILE A 234 -18.85 -4.34 9.90
N HIS A 235 -18.66 -5.65 10.09
CA HIS A 235 -17.42 -6.27 10.55
C HIS A 235 -16.84 -7.23 9.49
N VAL A 236 -15.55 -7.52 9.63
CA VAL A 236 -14.87 -8.56 8.85
C VAL A 236 -15.49 -9.93 9.17
N LYS A 237 -15.90 -10.64 8.12
CA LYS A 237 -16.36 -12.04 8.20
C LYS A 237 -15.15 -12.96 8.39
N MET A 238 -14.91 -13.37 9.63
CA MET A 238 -13.74 -14.15 10.00
C MET A 238 -13.81 -15.60 9.51
N PRO A 239 -12.69 -16.21 9.06
CA PRO A 239 -12.68 -17.59 8.57
C PRO A 239 -13.04 -18.61 9.66
N CYS A 240 -12.78 -18.28 10.92
CA CYS A 240 -13.09 -19.08 12.10
C CYS A 240 -14.51 -18.93 12.64
N SER A 241 -15.36 -18.12 11.99
CA SER A 241 -16.75 -17.94 12.39
C SER A 241 -17.53 -19.23 12.30
N SER A 242 -18.42 -19.45 13.27
CA SER A 242 -19.39 -20.55 13.25
C SER A 242 -20.36 -20.46 12.06
N LYS A 243 -20.58 -19.25 11.53
CA LYS A 243 -21.45 -18.99 10.38
C LYS A 243 -20.76 -19.18 9.02
N ASN A 244 -19.46 -19.47 9.01
CA ASN A 244 -18.73 -19.81 7.79
C ASN A 244 -19.00 -21.28 7.42
N THR A 245 -20.01 -21.50 6.58
CA THR A 245 -20.52 -22.83 6.22
C THR A 245 -20.31 -23.18 4.74
N ILE A 246 -20.15 -24.46 4.43
CA ILE A 246 -20.00 -24.95 3.05
C ILE A 246 -21.38 -25.02 2.37
N PRO A 247 -21.56 -24.45 1.15
CA PRO A 247 -22.79 -24.59 0.38
C PRO A 247 -23.13 -26.06 0.08
N VAL A 248 -24.43 -26.39 0.16
CA VAL A 248 -24.95 -27.75 0.03
C VAL A 248 -24.85 -28.31 -1.41
N GLU A 249 -24.69 -27.45 -2.42
CA GLU A 249 -24.72 -27.83 -3.85
C GLU A 249 -23.54 -28.72 -4.30
N ASP A 250 -22.43 -28.75 -3.55
CA ASP A 250 -21.30 -29.67 -3.79
C ASP A 250 -21.56 -31.10 -3.25
N GLN A 251 -22.77 -31.40 -2.72
CA GLN A 251 -23.15 -32.70 -2.13
C GLN A 251 -24.10 -33.54 -2.99
N VAL A 252 -23.95 -33.53 -4.31
CA VAL A 252 -24.65 -34.45 -5.22
C VAL A 252 -23.60 -35.49 -5.65
N ILE A 253 -23.55 -36.76 -5.23
CA ILE A 253 -24.60 -37.78 -5.08
C ILE A 253 -24.13 -38.81 -4.03
N VAL A 254 -24.76 -38.89 -2.86
CA VAL A 254 -24.98 -40.19 -2.17
C VAL A 254 -26.35 -40.11 -1.51
N GLN A 255 -27.21 -41.06 -1.84
CA GLN A 255 -28.54 -41.23 -1.29
C GLN A 255 -28.49 -41.43 0.23
N GLU A 256 -29.13 -40.56 0.99
CA GLU A 256 -30.14 -40.86 2.02
C GLU A 256 -30.53 -39.57 2.79
N PRO A 257 -31.82 -39.33 3.07
CA PRO A 257 -32.27 -38.15 3.80
C PRO A 257 -32.15 -38.39 5.30
N GLN A 258 -30.96 -38.18 5.86
CA GLN A 258 -30.77 -38.05 7.31
C GLN A 258 -29.91 -36.81 7.58
N HIS A 259 -30.51 -35.80 8.22
CA HIS A 259 -29.87 -34.60 8.78
C HIS A 259 -28.78 -33.96 7.91
N LEU A 260 -29.19 -33.07 7.00
CA LEU A 260 -28.29 -32.25 6.20
C LEU A 260 -27.65 -31.16 7.07
N GLU A 261 -26.71 -31.54 7.92
CA GLU A 261 -25.92 -30.62 8.73
C GLU A 261 -24.98 -29.82 7.81
N SER A 262 -25.17 -28.50 7.79
CA SER A 262 -24.26 -27.59 7.13
C SER A 262 -22.86 -27.72 7.76
N LYS A 263 -21.89 -28.24 7.01
CA LYS A 263 -20.53 -28.49 7.53
C LYS A 263 -19.78 -27.17 7.70
N SER A 264 -19.15 -26.99 8.86
CA SER A 264 -18.30 -25.83 9.14
C SER A 264 -17.08 -25.80 8.21
N GLN A 265 -16.93 -24.69 7.48
CA GLN A 265 -15.75 -24.45 6.63
C GLN A 265 -14.48 -24.35 7.48
N TRP A 266 -14.56 -23.82 8.69
CA TRP A 266 -13.41 -23.71 9.58
C TRP A 266 -12.87 -25.06 10.04
N GLU A 267 -13.73 -26.03 10.35
CA GLU A 267 -13.29 -27.40 10.68
C GLU A 267 -12.59 -28.08 9.48
N GLN A 268 -13.05 -27.79 8.26
CA GLN A 268 -12.37 -28.23 7.05
C GLN A 268 -11.01 -27.52 6.87
N ILE A 269 -10.92 -26.22 7.14
CA ILE A 269 -9.66 -25.46 7.16
C ILE A 269 -8.69 -26.04 8.18
N LYS A 270 -9.12 -26.25 9.43
CA LYS A 270 -8.31 -26.90 10.47
C LYS A 270 -7.77 -28.23 10.01
N LYS A 271 -8.62 -29.11 9.49
CA LYS A 271 -8.21 -30.44 9.02
C LYS A 271 -7.16 -30.37 7.92
N THR A 272 -7.30 -29.42 7.00
CA THR A 272 -6.31 -29.22 5.92
C THR A 272 -5.01 -28.64 6.47
N LEU A 273 -5.07 -27.56 7.24
CA LEU A 273 -3.88 -26.87 7.75
C LEU A 273 -3.17 -27.63 8.90
N THR A 274 -3.80 -28.64 9.48
CA THR A 274 -3.11 -29.57 10.41
C THR A 274 -2.28 -30.61 9.66
N LYS A 275 -2.61 -30.88 8.39
CA LYS A 275 -1.86 -31.81 7.55
C LYS A 275 -0.73 -31.06 6.84
N LYS A 276 0.51 -31.29 7.28
CA LYS A 276 1.72 -30.72 6.67
C LYS A 276 1.82 -31.14 5.18
N PRO A 277 1.82 -30.20 4.22
CA PRO A 277 2.12 -30.51 2.83
C PRO A 277 3.61 -30.83 2.69
N THR A 278 3.93 -31.84 1.89
CA THR A 278 5.32 -32.26 1.62
C THR A 278 5.87 -31.71 0.31
N ASN A 279 4.99 -31.18 -0.55
CA ASN A 279 5.33 -30.66 -1.86
C ASN A 279 4.33 -29.59 -2.30
N VAL A 280 4.64 -28.92 -3.41
CA VAL A 280 3.83 -27.80 -3.92
C VAL A 280 2.45 -28.24 -4.41
N ASP A 281 2.29 -29.46 -4.92
CA ASP A 281 0.99 -29.97 -5.36
C ASP A 281 0.03 -30.18 -4.18
N GLU A 282 0.55 -30.70 -3.07
CA GLU A 282 -0.22 -30.82 -1.82
C GLU A 282 -0.60 -29.47 -1.25
N LEU A 283 0.30 -28.48 -1.30
CA LEU A 283 0.02 -27.11 -0.90
C LEU A 283 -1.06 -26.46 -1.78
N THR A 284 -0.95 -26.59 -3.11
CA THR A 284 -1.96 -26.09 -4.04
C THR A 284 -3.31 -26.75 -3.78
N LYS A 285 -3.35 -28.07 -3.62
CA LYS A 285 -4.59 -28.79 -3.28
C LYS A 285 -5.19 -28.31 -1.96
N ALA A 286 -4.36 -28.03 -0.96
CA ALA A 286 -4.80 -27.48 0.32
C ALA A 286 -5.44 -26.10 0.14
N ILE A 287 -4.80 -25.18 -0.58
CA ILE A 287 -5.32 -23.83 -0.85
C ILE A 287 -6.64 -23.90 -1.64
N LEU A 288 -6.69 -24.68 -2.72
CA LEU A 288 -7.87 -24.80 -3.59
C LEU A 288 -9.08 -25.41 -2.87
N LYS A 289 -8.86 -26.24 -1.84
CA LYS A 289 -9.94 -26.82 -1.04
C LYS A 289 -10.72 -25.77 -0.25
N HIS A 290 -10.11 -24.61 0.02
CA HIS A 290 -10.72 -23.52 0.76
C HIS A 290 -11.39 -22.49 -0.14
N SER A 291 -11.11 -22.52 -1.45
CA SER A 291 -11.57 -21.55 -2.44
C SER A 291 -12.46 -22.20 -3.50
N ALA A 292 -13.63 -22.71 -3.09
CA ALA A 292 -14.57 -23.48 -3.91
C ALA A 292 -14.89 -22.86 -5.30
N PHE A 293 -14.95 -21.53 -5.41
CA PHE A 293 -15.18 -20.84 -6.68
C PHE A 293 -13.91 -20.67 -7.54
N GLN A 294 -12.75 -20.47 -6.92
CA GLN A 294 -11.46 -20.25 -7.60
C GLN A 294 -10.84 -21.55 -8.12
N ALA A 295 -11.28 -22.69 -7.59
CA ALA A 295 -10.89 -24.03 -8.03
C ALA A 295 -11.26 -24.36 -9.49
N LYS A 296 -12.23 -23.65 -10.09
CA LYS A 296 -12.63 -23.88 -11.50
C LYS A 296 -11.50 -23.57 -12.51
N ASN A 297 -10.59 -22.65 -12.17
CA ASN A 297 -9.44 -22.26 -12.99
C ASN A 297 -8.14 -22.34 -12.16
N GLY A 298 -7.89 -23.46 -11.45
CA GLY A 298 -6.84 -23.70 -10.45
C GLY A 298 -5.37 -23.48 -10.84
N ASP A 299 -5.07 -22.45 -11.61
CA ASP A 299 -3.74 -22.00 -11.99
C ASP A 299 -2.96 -21.52 -10.76
N THR A 300 -2.00 -22.33 -10.34
CA THR A 300 -0.98 -21.95 -9.35
C THR A 300 0.42 -21.99 -9.96
N ALA A 301 0.55 -21.70 -11.25
CA ALA A 301 1.82 -21.81 -11.98
C ALA A 301 2.93 -20.96 -11.36
N ALA A 302 2.62 -19.80 -10.76
CA ALA A 302 3.62 -18.96 -10.13
C ALA A 302 4.17 -19.62 -8.86
N LEU A 303 3.29 -20.17 -8.03
CA LEU A 303 3.71 -20.89 -6.82
C LEU A 303 4.54 -22.13 -7.16
N HIS A 304 4.11 -22.89 -8.17
CA HIS A 304 4.86 -24.04 -8.65
C HIS A 304 6.24 -23.64 -9.19
N SER A 305 6.31 -22.60 -10.02
CA SER A 305 7.56 -22.06 -10.56
C SER A 305 8.48 -21.53 -9.45
N TYR A 306 7.92 -20.89 -8.42
CA TYR A 306 8.69 -20.41 -7.28
C TYR A 306 9.39 -21.56 -6.56
N CYS A 307 8.65 -22.61 -6.20
CA CYS A 307 9.21 -23.77 -5.51
C CYS A 307 10.18 -24.59 -6.36
N THR A 308 9.97 -24.69 -7.68
CA THR A 308 10.74 -25.60 -8.54
C THR A 308 11.86 -24.95 -9.34
N LYS A 309 11.76 -23.66 -9.66
CA LYS A 309 12.70 -22.95 -10.54
C LYS A 309 13.45 -21.80 -9.86
N VAL A 310 12.94 -21.29 -8.74
CA VAL A 310 13.49 -20.09 -8.08
C VAL A 310 14.25 -20.42 -6.81
N LEU A 311 13.69 -21.30 -5.98
CA LEU A 311 14.35 -21.75 -4.76
C LEU A 311 15.40 -22.82 -5.06
N ASP A 312 16.53 -22.76 -4.34
CA ASP A 312 17.48 -23.87 -4.28
C ASP A 312 16.90 -25.04 -3.45
N PRO A 313 17.42 -26.27 -3.59
CA PRO A 313 16.86 -27.45 -2.91
C PRO A 313 16.78 -27.31 -1.38
N ASP A 314 17.78 -26.72 -0.75
CA ASP A 314 17.83 -26.54 0.70
C ASP A 314 16.76 -25.53 1.17
N ALA A 315 16.53 -24.46 0.38
CA ALA A 315 15.48 -23.48 0.63
C ALA A 315 14.08 -24.07 0.43
N VAL A 316 13.90 -25.00 -0.50
CA VAL A 316 12.63 -25.75 -0.67
C VAL A 316 12.38 -26.65 0.54
N GLU A 317 13.39 -27.40 0.99
CA GLU A 317 13.27 -28.24 2.19
C GLU A 317 12.91 -27.38 3.41
N HIS A 318 13.63 -26.27 3.64
CA HIS A 318 13.31 -25.34 4.74
C HIS A 318 11.91 -24.73 4.62
N LEU A 319 11.43 -24.43 3.41
CA LEU A 319 10.08 -23.91 3.18
C LEU A 319 9.03 -24.92 3.68
N PHE A 320 9.11 -26.18 3.27
CA PHE A 320 8.13 -27.21 3.63
C PHE A 320 8.31 -27.76 5.04
N ASP A 321 9.54 -27.80 5.57
CA ASP A 321 9.83 -28.41 6.86
C ASP A 321 9.72 -27.47 8.06
N SER A 322 9.86 -26.16 7.83
CA SER A 322 9.92 -25.17 8.89
C SER A 322 8.92 -24.02 8.66
N LEU A 323 9.11 -23.24 7.59
CA LEU A 323 8.37 -22.00 7.39
C LEU A 323 6.86 -22.21 7.17
N LEU A 324 6.47 -23.11 6.28
CA LEU A 324 5.05 -23.40 6.01
C LEU A 324 4.34 -23.94 7.26
N PRO A 325 4.88 -24.95 7.99
CA PRO A 325 4.31 -25.36 9.27
C PRO A 325 4.11 -24.21 10.25
N ASP A 326 5.08 -23.31 10.40
CA ASP A 326 4.96 -22.16 11.29
C ASP A 326 3.85 -21.19 10.84
N MET A 327 3.75 -20.91 9.54
CA MET A 327 2.66 -20.10 8.97
C MET A 327 1.29 -20.76 9.18
N MET A 328 1.19 -22.09 9.03
CA MET A 328 -0.05 -22.83 9.24
C MET A 328 -0.50 -22.77 10.70
N GLN A 329 0.44 -22.95 11.64
CA GLN A 329 0.14 -22.78 13.08
C GLN A 329 -0.28 -21.35 13.40
N LEU A 330 0.41 -20.35 12.83
CA LEU A 330 0.03 -18.95 12.99
C LEU A 330 -1.39 -18.67 12.47
N ALA A 331 -1.75 -19.21 11.30
CA ALA A 331 -3.10 -19.05 10.73
C ALA A 331 -4.18 -19.72 11.60
N LEU A 332 -3.91 -20.88 12.18
CA LEU A 332 -4.83 -21.62 13.06
C LEU A 332 -5.12 -20.91 14.38
N ARG A 333 -4.20 -20.05 14.86
CA ARG A 333 -4.36 -19.23 16.08
C ARG A 333 -5.28 -18.02 15.90
N VAL A 334 -5.98 -17.87 14.76
CA VAL A 334 -6.80 -16.68 14.46
C VAL A 334 -7.87 -16.37 15.50
N SER A 335 -8.55 -17.39 16.06
CA SER A 335 -9.53 -17.18 17.13
C SER A 335 -8.89 -16.85 18.49
N GLU A 336 -7.61 -17.19 18.69
CA GLU A 336 -6.86 -16.87 19.91
C GLU A 336 -6.28 -15.45 19.86
N LEU A 337 -5.87 -14.99 18.67
CA LEU A 337 -5.20 -13.71 18.46
C LEU A 337 -6.17 -12.59 18.09
N CYS A 338 -7.11 -12.83 17.18
CA CYS A 338 -8.07 -11.84 16.70
C CYS A 338 -9.41 -12.03 17.41
N THR A 339 -9.41 -11.82 18.73
CA THR A 339 -10.56 -12.13 19.61
C THR A 339 -11.70 -11.13 19.53
N LYS A 340 -11.42 -9.91 19.06
CA LYS A 340 -12.42 -8.84 18.90
C LYS A 340 -12.80 -8.68 17.43
N PRO A 341 -14.09 -8.47 17.12
CA PRO A 341 -14.55 -8.17 15.77
C PRO A 341 -13.83 -6.96 15.19
N ILE A 342 -13.32 -7.11 13.96
CA ILE A 342 -12.62 -6.05 13.24
C ILE A 342 -13.67 -5.28 12.43
N PRO A 343 -13.94 -4.00 12.73
CA PRO A 343 -14.91 -3.22 11.98
C PRO A 343 -14.39 -2.94 10.57
N LEU A 344 -15.31 -2.80 9.62
CA LEU A 344 -15.00 -2.30 8.29
C LEU A 344 -14.88 -0.77 8.32
N LEU A 345 -13.77 -0.25 7.80
CA LEU A 345 -13.55 1.16 7.52
C LEU A 345 -14.33 1.56 6.27
N LYS A 346 -15.64 1.73 6.44
CA LYS A 346 -16.59 2.07 5.37
C LYS A 346 -16.41 3.49 4.83
N ARG A 347 -16.79 3.68 3.57
CA ARG A 347 -16.89 5.00 2.93
C ARG A 347 -17.78 5.93 3.73
N GLY A 348 -17.37 7.19 3.81
CA GLY A 348 -18.09 8.26 4.48
C GLY A 348 -17.86 8.35 5.98
N VAL A 349 -17.07 7.45 6.59
CA VAL A 349 -16.87 7.36 8.04
C VAL A 349 -15.39 7.49 8.40
N SER A 350 -15.05 8.46 9.26
CA SER A 350 -13.71 8.53 9.87
C SER A 350 -13.64 7.56 11.06
N HIS A 351 -12.70 6.61 11.03
CA HIS A 351 -12.51 5.64 12.10
C HIS A 351 -11.08 5.07 12.07
N SER A 352 -10.59 4.69 13.25
CA SER A 352 -9.26 4.11 13.42
C SER A 352 -9.33 2.70 14.00
N ILE A 353 -8.41 1.82 13.58
CA ILE A 353 -8.22 0.47 14.13
C ILE A 353 -6.77 0.34 14.56
N THR A 354 -6.53 -0.02 15.82
CA THR A 354 -5.19 -0.38 16.33
C THR A 354 -5.15 -1.85 16.72
N MET A 355 -4.19 -2.57 16.14
CA MET A 355 -3.97 -4.01 16.35
C MET A 355 -2.48 -4.30 16.49
N SER A 356 -2.13 -5.46 17.05
CA SER A 356 -0.73 -5.88 17.16
C SER A 356 -0.18 -6.36 15.82
N GLN A 357 1.14 -6.25 15.65
CA GLN A 357 1.83 -6.83 14.50
C GLN A 357 1.64 -8.37 14.44
N GLU A 358 1.49 -9.06 15.58
CA GLU A 358 1.19 -10.51 15.61
C GLU A 358 -0.23 -10.81 15.09
N GLN A 359 -1.22 -9.99 15.43
CA GLN A 359 -2.57 -10.08 14.86
C GLN A 359 -2.53 -9.88 13.34
N VAL A 360 -1.79 -8.88 12.85
CA VAL A 360 -1.60 -8.64 11.42
C VAL A 360 -0.97 -9.86 10.73
N ALA A 361 0.11 -10.43 11.29
CA ALA A 361 0.77 -11.60 10.75
C ALA A 361 -0.17 -12.82 10.66
N CYS A 362 -1.02 -13.01 11.67
CA CYS A 362 -2.05 -14.06 11.68
C CYS A 362 -3.09 -13.88 10.56
N LEU A 363 -3.56 -12.66 10.34
CA LEU A 363 -4.51 -12.34 9.26
C LEU A 363 -3.87 -12.53 7.88
N LEU A 364 -2.61 -12.13 7.70
CA LEU A 364 -1.88 -12.33 6.44
C LEU A 364 -1.53 -13.80 6.18
N ALA A 365 -1.26 -14.61 7.21
CA ALA A 365 -1.10 -16.05 7.04
C ALA A 365 -2.41 -16.70 6.55
N ASN A 366 -3.56 -16.27 7.10
CA ASN A 366 -4.87 -16.67 6.60
C ASN A 366 -5.11 -16.22 5.14
N ALA A 367 -4.70 -15.01 4.78
CA ALA A 367 -4.75 -14.52 3.40
C ALA A 367 -3.89 -15.34 2.43
N PHE A 368 -2.69 -15.75 2.85
CA PHE A 368 -1.81 -16.63 2.08
C PHE A 368 -2.48 -17.98 1.78
N PHE A 369 -3.07 -18.61 2.79
CA PHE A 369 -3.80 -19.87 2.63
C PHE A 369 -5.22 -19.71 2.05
N CYS A 370 -5.59 -18.49 1.68
CA CYS A 370 -6.88 -18.16 1.06
C CYS A 370 -8.09 -18.62 1.89
N THR A 371 -8.03 -18.46 3.22
CA THR A 371 -9.06 -18.97 4.15
C THR A 371 -10.24 -18.04 4.34
N PHE A 372 -10.09 -16.73 4.04
CA PHE A 372 -11.18 -15.79 4.21
C PHE A 372 -12.34 -16.15 3.29
N PRO A 373 -13.59 -16.15 3.81
CA PRO A 373 -14.76 -16.42 3.00
C PRO A 373 -14.87 -15.39 1.88
N GLN A 374 -15.41 -15.83 0.75
CA GLN A 374 -15.67 -14.91 -0.35
C GLN A 374 -16.69 -13.86 0.12
N ARG A 375 -16.44 -12.59 -0.20
CA ARG A 375 -17.40 -11.52 0.06
C ARG A 375 -18.64 -11.72 -0.81
N ASP A 376 -19.81 -11.32 -0.32
CA ASP A 376 -21.02 -11.24 -1.16
C ASP A 376 -20.70 -10.36 -2.39
N ILE A 377 -21.30 -10.62 -3.55
CA ILE A 377 -21.04 -9.91 -4.81
C ILE A 377 -21.14 -8.38 -4.59
N ARG A 378 -22.13 -7.94 -3.81
CA ARG A 378 -22.32 -6.53 -3.44
C ARG A 378 -21.21 -5.95 -2.56
N GLU A 379 -20.64 -6.76 -1.66
CA GLU A 379 -19.51 -6.38 -0.80
C GLU A 379 -18.17 -6.49 -1.55
N CYS A 380 -18.07 -7.38 -2.53
CA CYS A 380 -16.87 -7.62 -3.32
C CYS A 380 -16.53 -6.44 -4.23
N CYS A 381 -17.53 -5.70 -4.74
CA CYS A 381 -17.29 -4.58 -5.66
C CYS A 381 -16.63 -3.35 -4.99
N ASN A 382 -16.70 -3.24 -3.67
CA ASN A 382 -16.26 -2.03 -2.96
C ASN A 382 -15.01 -2.25 -2.09
N TYR A 383 -14.53 -3.48 -1.96
CA TYR A 383 -13.34 -3.80 -1.18
C TYR A 383 -12.29 -4.48 -2.05
N PRO A 384 -10.99 -4.23 -1.82
CA PRO A 384 -9.94 -4.92 -2.55
C PRO A 384 -9.93 -6.42 -2.26
N ASP A 385 -9.43 -7.21 -3.22
CA ASP A 385 -9.10 -8.62 -2.99
C ASP A 385 -8.15 -8.77 -1.78
N PHE A 386 -8.37 -9.75 -0.91
CA PHE A 386 -7.48 -10.01 0.24
C PHE A 386 -6.76 -11.35 0.19
N ASN A 387 -7.42 -12.42 -0.28
CA ASN A 387 -6.80 -13.74 -0.43
C ASN A 387 -5.73 -13.71 -1.53
N PHE A 388 -4.59 -14.35 -1.30
CA PHE A 388 -3.40 -14.24 -2.16
C PHE A 388 -3.49 -15.06 -3.46
N PHE A 389 -4.65 -15.60 -3.81
CA PHE A 389 -4.77 -16.52 -4.95
C PHE A 389 -4.26 -15.94 -6.27
N ARG A 390 -4.51 -14.65 -6.54
CA ARG A 390 -4.00 -13.95 -7.76
C ARG A 390 -2.47 -13.88 -7.80
N LEU A 391 -1.79 -13.93 -6.66
CA LEU A 391 -0.33 -13.95 -6.58
C LEU A 391 0.23 -15.30 -7.06
N PHE A 392 -0.55 -16.37 -6.96
CA PHE A 392 -0.14 -17.72 -7.35
C PHE A 392 -0.39 -18.04 -8.83
N LYS A 393 -1.21 -17.25 -9.54
CA LYS A 393 -1.53 -17.45 -10.96
C LYS A 393 -0.40 -17.04 -11.91
N GLY A 394 -0.34 -17.64 -13.10
CA GLY A 394 0.52 -17.22 -14.22
C GLY A 394 2.02 -17.44 -13.99
N SER A 395 2.84 -16.94 -14.92
CA SER A 395 4.29 -17.23 -14.96
C SER A 395 5.18 -15.98 -14.90
N SER A 396 4.61 -14.81 -14.57
CA SER A 396 5.35 -13.55 -14.53
C SER A 396 6.51 -13.59 -13.52
N SER A 397 7.70 -13.18 -13.97
CA SER A 397 8.90 -13.07 -13.13
C SER A 397 8.68 -12.14 -11.92
N LYS A 398 7.84 -11.10 -12.08
CA LYS A 398 7.45 -10.18 -11.00
C LYS A 398 6.87 -10.93 -9.79
N LYS A 399 6.02 -11.93 -10.03
CA LYS A 399 5.39 -12.73 -8.97
C LYS A 399 6.42 -13.53 -8.16
N MET A 400 7.52 -13.96 -8.79
CA MET A 400 8.61 -14.65 -8.08
C MET A 400 9.27 -13.72 -7.06
N GLU A 401 9.56 -12.48 -7.46
CA GLU A 401 10.20 -11.49 -6.59
C GLU A 401 9.23 -11.00 -5.49
N LYS A 402 7.93 -10.90 -5.79
CA LYS A 402 6.89 -10.67 -4.77
C LYS A 402 6.87 -11.80 -3.72
N LEU A 403 6.88 -13.06 -4.17
CA LEU A 403 6.91 -14.22 -3.27
C LEU A 403 8.17 -14.23 -2.40
N LYS A 404 9.36 -13.97 -2.94
CA LYS A 404 10.59 -13.81 -2.13
C LYS A 404 10.42 -12.77 -1.02
N THR A 405 9.84 -11.62 -1.37
CA THR A 405 9.64 -10.51 -0.44
C THR A 405 8.68 -10.88 0.70
N LEU A 406 7.55 -11.50 0.37
CA LEU A 406 6.55 -11.94 1.35
C LEU A 406 7.03 -13.12 2.21
N MET A 407 7.77 -14.07 1.63
CA MET A 407 8.37 -15.18 2.38
C MET A 407 9.41 -14.68 3.39
N CYS A 408 10.15 -13.59 3.06
CA CYS A 408 11.04 -12.93 4.01
C CYS A 408 10.27 -12.39 5.22
N TYR A 409 9.11 -11.76 5.01
CA TYR A 409 8.24 -11.30 6.10
C TYR A 409 7.75 -12.45 6.98
N PHE A 410 7.14 -13.48 6.38
CA PHE A 410 6.63 -14.62 7.15
C PHE A 410 7.74 -15.30 7.95
N LYS A 411 8.93 -15.48 7.36
CA LYS A 411 10.10 -16.02 8.06
C LYS A 411 10.47 -15.18 9.28
N MET A 412 10.50 -13.86 9.16
CA MET A 412 10.88 -12.99 10.27
C MET A 412 9.86 -13.02 11.41
N VAL A 413 8.57 -12.93 11.10
CA VAL A 413 7.51 -12.87 12.14
C VAL A 413 7.24 -14.22 12.81
N THR A 414 7.53 -15.35 12.15
CA THR A 414 7.43 -16.67 12.78
C THR A 414 8.66 -17.03 13.60
N GLN A 415 9.85 -16.53 13.23
CA GLN A 415 11.08 -16.72 14.02
C GLN A 415 11.09 -15.86 15.29
N GLN A 416 10.59 -14.63 15.19
CA GLN A 416 10.47 -13.71 16.32
C GLN A 416 9.12 -13.01 16.27
N ILE A 417 8.28 -13.29 17.27
CA ILE A 417 6.96 -12.68 17.39
C ILE A 417 7.14 -11.15 17.52
N PRO A 418 6.52 -10.36 16.63
CA PRO A 418 6.66 -8.91 16.66
C PRO A 418 5.87 -8.33 17.85
N THR A 419 6.44 -7.32 18.50
CA THR A 419 5.97 -6.77 19.78
C THR A 419 5.25 -5.43 19.66
N GLY A 420 5.16 -4.87 18.44
CA GLY A 420 4.56 -3.56 18.23
C GLY A 420 3.09 -3.57 17.87
N LEU A 421 2.57 -2.35 17.70
CA LEU A 421 1.23 -2.08 17.20
C LEU A 421 1.27 -1.38 15.83
N VAL A 422 0.17 -1.52 15.09
CA VAL A 422 -0.10 -0.78 13.85
C VAL A 422 -1.48 -0.14 13.96
N THR A 423 -1.61 1.12 13.53
CA THR A 423 -2.87 1.85 13.50
C THR A 423 -3.26 2.20 12.07
N PHE A 424 -4.48 1.85 11.68
CA PHE A 424 -5.09 2.17 10.38
C PHE A 424 -6.19 3.19 10.60
N SER A 425 -6.12 4.36 9.99
CA SER A 425 -7.07 5.45 10.20
C SER A 425 -7.65 5.91 8.86
N ARG A 426 -8.92 5.58 8.60
CA ARG A 426 -9.66 6.21 7.50
C ARG A 426 -10.03 7.61 7.94
N ARG A 427 -9.68 8.61 7.14
CA ARG A 427 -10.01 10.01 7.41
C ARG A 427 -10.84 10.54 6.26
N LYS A 428 -11.89 11.29 6.60
CA LYS A 428 -12.76 11.98 5.65
C LYS A 428 -12.71 13.48 5.87
N LEU A 429 -12.62 14.25 4.80
CA LEU A 429 -12.75 15.70 4.82
C LEU A 429 -14.24 16.10 4.87
N GLU A 430 -14.68 16.70 5.98
CA GLU A 430 -16.09 17.08 6.15
C GLU A 430 -16.58 18.10 5.13
N LYS A 431 -15.71 19.05 4.75
CA LYS A 431 -16.02 20.10 3.77
C LYS A 431 -14.79 20.42 2.91
N PRO A 432 -14.96 20.59 1.60
CA PRO A 432 -13.87 21.05 0.73
C PRO A 432 -13.44 22.46 1.11
N LEU A 433 -12.15 22.76 0.90
CA LEU A 433 -11.61 24.09 1.20
C LEU A 433 -11.95 25.09 0.10
N ASN A 434 -12.09 26.36 0.51
CA ASN A 434 -12.15 27.47 -0.43
C ASN A 434 -10.73 27.96 -0.77
N TRP A 435 -10.06 27.21 -1.65
CA TRP A 435 -8.68 27.47 -2.09
C TRP A 435 -8.47 28.91 -2.57
N LYS A 436 -9.42 29.46 -3.34
CA LYS A 436 -9.32 30.81 -3.92
C LYS A 436 -9.18 31.92 -2.86
N SER A 437 -9.77 31.73 -1.68
CA SER A 437 -9.72 32.73 -0.60
C SER A 437 -8.49 32.62 0.29
N SER A 438 -7.69 31.57 0.15
CA SER A 438 -6.57 31.32 1.05
C SER A 438 -5.50 32.42 0.97
N LYS A 439 -5.00 32.81 2.15
CA LYS A 439 -3.87 33.72 2.34
C LYS A 439 -2.61 33.01 2.82
N THR A 440 -2.66 31.68 2.94
CA THR A 440 -1.52 30.86 3.35
C THR A 440 -0.39 31.01 2.34
N LEU A 441 0.85 31.10 2.82
CA LEU A 441 2.05 31.12 1.97
C LEU A 441 2.64 29.72 1.86
N LEU A 442 3.38 29.45 0.78
CA LEU A 442 4.08 28.18 0.62
C LEU A 442 5.09 27.95 1.76
N THR A 443 5.16 26.70 2.23
CA THR A 443 6.09 26.23 3.26
C THR A 443 7.45 25.87 2.66
N LYS A 444 8.38 25.37 3.49
CA LYS A 444 9.73 25.03 3.02
C LYS A 444 9.68 23.83 2.06
N LEU A 445 10.61 23.83 1.10
CA LEU A 445 10.78 22.76 0.11
C LEU A 445 12.22 22.26 0.16
N HIS A 446 12.38 20.95 0.38
CA HIS A 446 13.55 20.18 -0.05
C HIS A 446 13.17 19.43 -1.32
N ILE A 447 13.95 19.52 -2.38
CA ILE A 447 13.70 18.73 -3.60
C ILE A 447 14.98 18.09 -4.11
N THR A 448 14.92 16.81 -4.45
CA THR A 448 16.09 16.03 -4.88
C THR A 448 15.77 15.07 -6.01
N CYS A 449 16.75 14.81 -6.86
CA CYS A 449 16.69 13.76 -7.89
C CYS A 449 17.31 12.43 -7.44
N GLU A 450 17.86 12.34 -6.24
CA GLU A 450 18.34 11.10 -5.64
C GLU A 450 17.49 10.72 -4.43
N GLY A 451 17.63 9.49 -3.94
CA GLY A 451 16.90 9.01 -2.77
C GLY A 451 15.48 8.53 -3.05
N THR A 452 14.83 8.05 -1.99
CA THR A 452 13.47 7.49 -2.01
C THR A 452 12.64 8.00 -0.84
N ILE A 453 11.32 7.86 -0.94
CA ILE A 453 10.40 8.28 0.12
C ILE A 453 10.61 7.43 1.38
N GLU A 454 10.80 6.13 1.23
CA GLU A 454 10.95 5.17 2.31
C GLU A 454 12.30 5.27 3.04
N ASP A 455 13.40 5.51 2.32
CA ASP A 455 14.74 5.54 2.92
C ASP A 455 15.10 6.94 3.47
N ASP A 456 14.90 7.98 2.68
CA ASP A 456 15.34 9.35 3.01
C ASP A 456 14.24 10.18 3.71
N GLY A 457 12.98 9.77 3.54
CA GLY A 457 11.81 10.33 4.20
C GLY A 457 11.51 9.73 5.58
N TYR A 458 12.44 9.01 6.20
CA TYR A 458 12.27 8.45 7.55
C TYR A 458 11.73 9.50 8.55
N GLY A 459 10.73 9.14 9.35
CA GLY A 459 10.09 10.04 10.30
C GLY A 459 9.27 11.19 9.67
N MET A 460 9.13 11.26 8.35
CA MET A 460 8.19 12.17 7.69
C MET A 460 6.83 11.49 7.48
N LEU A 461 5.82 12.26 7.08
CA LEU A 461 4.58 11.70 6.53
C LEU A 461 4.85 11.23 5.10
N GLN A 462 4.92 9.91 4.91
CA GLN A 462 5.34 9.31 3.65
C GLN A 462 4.13 9.02 2.75
N VAL A 463 4.15 9.55 1.54
CA VAL A 463 3.01 9.41 0.61
C VAL A 463 3.09 8.10 -0.14
N ASP A 464 2.01 7.34 -0.07
CA ASP A 464 1.70 6.20 -0.92
C ASP A 464 0.85 6.68 -2.11
N PHE A 465 1.34 6.43 -3.33
CA PHE A 465 0.69 6.84 -4.58
C PHE A 465 -0.41 5.85 -4.94
N ALA A 466 -1.45 5.87 -4.11
CA ALA A 466 -2.38 4.77 -4.00
C ALA A 466 -3.33 4.63 -5.21
N ASN A 467 -3.87 3.42 -5.36
CA ASN A 467 -5.16 3.21 -5.98
C ASN A 467 -6.27 3.49 -4.95
N LYS A 468 -7.47 3.89 -5.40
CA LYS A 468 -8.64 4.04 -4.52
C LYS A 468 -8.95 2.74 -3.75
N PHE A 469 -8.65 1.59 -4.36
CA PHE A 469 -8.57 0.29 -3.71
C PHE A 469 -7.16 0.11 -3.16
N VAL A 470 -6.96 0.47 -1.89
CA VAL A 470 -5.63 0.52 -1.26
C VAL A 470 -4.80 -0.75 -1.47
N GLY A 471 -3.52 -0.57 -1.73
CA GLY A 471 -2.58 -1.62 -2.10
C GLY A 471 -2.63 -2.05 -3.57
N GLY A 472 -3.51 -1.46 -4.38
CA GLY A 472 -3.56 -1.65 -5.83
C GLY A 472 -3.47 -3.12 -6.26
N GLY A 473 -2.51 -3.42 -7.12
CA GLY A 473 -2.22 -4.76 -7.63
C GLY A 473 -1.23 -5.57 -6.79
N VAL A 474 -1.06 -5.31 -5.49
CA VAL A 474 0.02 -5.92 -4.68
C VAL A 474 -0.03 -7.45 -4.70
N ILE A 475 -1.22 -8.04 -4.59
CA ILE A 475 -1.46 -9.48 -4.72
C ILE A 475 -1.84 -9.92 -6.15
N GLY A 476 -1.74 -9.00 -7.13
CA GLY A 476 -1.97 -9.19 -8.56
C GLY A 476 -0.69 -8.98 -9.38
N ALA A 477 -0.78 -8.26 -10.51
CA ALA A 477 0.35 -8.01 -11.40
C ALA A 477 1.08 -6.68 -11.15
N GLY A 478 0.42 -5.70 -10.53
CA GLY A 478 0.99 -4.39 -10.18
C GLY A 478 2.30 -4.48 -9.39
N LEU A 479 3.31 -3.67 -9.75
CA LEU A 479 4.62 -3.64 -9.07
C LEU A 479 5.27 -2.25 -9.20
N VAL A 480 4.47 -1.21 -8.98
CA VAL A 480 4.93 0.18 -8.99
C VAL A 480 5.07 0.68 -7.54
N GLN A 481 5.04 1.99 -7.30
CA GLN A 481 5.38 2.57 -6.00
C GLN A 481 4.53 2.02 -4.83
N GLU A 482 3.20 1.96 -4.99
CA GLU A 482 2.28 1.45 -3.96
C GLU A 482 2.56 -0.03 -3.65
N GLU A 483 2.59 -0.90 -4.68
CA GLU A 483 2.77 -2.33 -4.44
C GLU A 483 4.16 -2.66 -3.89
N ILE A 484 5.21 -1.95 -4.34
CA ILE A 484 6.56 -2.10 -3.77
C ILE A 484 6.51 -1.77 -2.28
N ARG A 485 5.85 -0.66 -1.90
CA ARG A 485 5.77 -0.27 -0.49
C ARG A 485 5.01 -1.29 0.35
N PHE A 486 3.91 -1.83 -0.17
CA PHE A 486 3.15 -2.88 0.49
C PHE A 486 3.91 -4.22 0.55
N LEU A 487 4.86 -4.49 -0.35
CA LEU A 487 5.71 -5.69 -0.28
C LEU A 487 6.83 -5.56 0.74
N ILE A 488 7.49 -4.41 0.84
CA ILE A 488 8.58 -4.22 1.81
C ILE A 488 8.06 -3.95 3.23
N ASN A 489 6.84 -3.44 3.37
CA ASN A 489 6.09 -3.31 4.62
C ASN A 489 4.76 -4.11 4.56
N PRO A 490 4.78 -5.46 4.59
CA PRO A 490 3.59 -6.32 4.36
C PRO A 490 2.41 -6.09 5.28
N GLU A 491 2.63 -5.50 6.44
CA GLU A 491 1.57 -5.12 7.37
C GLU A 491 0.57 -4.14 6.76
N LEU A 492 0.94 -3.40 5.70
CA LEU A 492 0.01 -2.59 4.91
C LEU A 492 -1.05 -3.42 4.20
N ILE A 493 -0.74 -4.64 3.77
CA ILE A 493 -1.64 -5.51 2.99
C ILE A 493 -2.92 -5.83 3.78
N VAL A 494 -2.86 -5.89 5.12
CA VAL A 494 -4.04 -6.16 5.95
C VAL A 494 -5.11 -5.07 5.84
N SER A 495 -4.73 -3.85 5.44
CA SER A 495 -5.71 -2.77 5.20
C SER A 495 -6.77 -3.14 4.16
N ARG A 496 -6.42 -3.99 3.17
CA ARG A 496 -7.33 -4.51 2.14
C ARG A 496 -8.47 -5.35 2.72
N LEU A 497 -8.26 -5.96 3.89
CA LEU A 497 -9.27 -6.76 4.56
C LEU A 497 -10.47 -5.91 5.02
N PHE A 498 -10.24 -4.68 5.46
CA PHE A 498 -11.27 -3.88 6.12
C PHE A 498 -11.44 -2.46 5.56
N THR A 499 -10.68 -2.04 4.55
CA THR A 499 -10.81 -0.69 3.96
C THR A 499 -11.63 -0.72 2.68
N GLU A 500 -12.78 -0.07 2.68
CA GLU A 500 -13.58 0.15 1.46
C GLU A 500 -12.84 1.10 0.50
N ALA A 501 -13.16 1.08 -0.79
CA ALA A 501 -12.59 2.02 -1.77
C ALA A 501 -12.69 3.48 -1.27
N LEU A 502 -11.60 4.23 -1.41
CA LEU A 502 -11.52 5.63 -0.99
C LEU A 502 -12.36 6.51 -1.93
N ASP A 503 -13.16 7.41 -1.35
CA ASP A 503 -13.86 8.46 -2.08
C ASP A 503 -12.97 9.70 -2.26
N ASP A 504 -13.40 10.66 -3.09
CA ASP A 504 -12.63 11.86 -3.44
C ASP A 504 -12.20 12.71 -2.22
N ASP A 505 -12.92 12.63 -1.11
CA ASP A 505 -12.69 13.37 0.14
C ASP A 505 -12.05 12.52 1.25
N GLU A 506 -11.53 11.33 0.93
CA GLU A 506 -11.02 10.38 1.91
C GLU A 506 -9.54 10.02 1.71
N CYS A 507 -8.88 9.58 2.78
CA CYS A 507 -7.56 8.96 2.73
C CYS A 507 -7.45 7.84 3.79
N LEU A 508 -6.44 6.98 3.65
CA LEU A 508 -6.05 6.03 4.67
C LEU A 508 -4.66 6.39 5.21
N VAL A 509 -4.55 6.58 6.52
CA VAL A 509 -3.26 6.79 7.20
C VAL A 509 -2.91 5.56 8.02
N VAL A 510 -1.73 5.01 7.79
CA VAL A 510 -1.21 3.85 8.52
C VAL A 510 0.04 4.24 9.29
N THR A 511 0.02 4.05 10.61
CA THR A 511 1.14 4.35 11.50
C THR A 511 1.63 3.07 12.16
N GLY A 512 2.93 2.82 12.13
CA GLY A 512 3.55 1.74 12.88
C GLY A 512 4.02 0.54 12.08
N THR A 513 3.90 0.56 10.75
CA THR A 513 4.34 -0.56 9.93
C THR A 513 5.86 -0.68 9.93
N GLN A 514 6.34 -1.91 9.99
CA GLN A 514 7.76 -2.23 9.93
C GLN A 514 8.19 -2.59 8.51
N GLN A 515 9.39 -2.19 8.12
CA GLN A 515 10.03 -2.67 6.88
C GLN A 515 10.76 -3.99 7.13
N PHE A 516 10.51 -4.99 6.29
CA PHE A 516 11.08 -6.34 6.41
C PHE A 516 12.05 -6.69 5.29
N SER A 517 11.98 -5.99 4.16
CA SER A 517 12.77 -6.31 2.98
C SER A 517 13.44 -5.09 2.36
N LYS A 518 14.60 -5.33 1.75
CA LYS A 518 15.26 -4.44 0.81
C LYS A 518 14.90 -4.85 -0.61
N TYR A 519 14.94 -3.89 -1.52
CA TYR A 519 14.74 -4.15 -2.93
C TYR A 519 15.72 -3.36 -3.81
N THR A 520 15.71 -3.66 -5.10
CA THR A 520 16.32 -2.84 -6.15
C THR A 520 15.42 -2.85 -7.37
N GLY A 521 15.55 -1.85 -8.24
CA GLY A 521 14.76 -1.76 -9.47
C GLY A 521 13.30 -1.37 -9.21
N TYR A 522 12.50 -1.38 -10.27
CA TYR A 522 11.11 -0.92 -10.28
C TYR A 522 10.34 -1.62 -11.39
N ASN A 523 9.05 -1.92 -11.15
CA ASN A 523 8.20 -2.68 -12.07
C ASN A 523 8.90 -3.95 -12.60
N GLU A 524 9.13 -4.06 -13.92
CA GLU A 524 9.76 -5.24 -14.55
C GLU A 524 11.20 -5.52 -14.07
N THR A 525 11.86 -4.52 -13.49
CA THR A 525 13.23 -4.66 -12.98
C THR A 525 13.30 -4.87 -11.46
N TYR A 526 12.15 -4.88 -10.78
CA TYR A 526 12.10 -5.09 -9.33
C TYR A 526 12.76 -6.42 -8.95
N LYS A 527 13.59 -6.38 -7.91
CA LYS A 527 14.22 -7.56 -7.31
C LYS A 527 14.28 -7.41 -5.81
N TRP A 528 13.90 -8.46 -5.11
CA TRP A 528 14.17 -8.58 -3.68
C TRP A 528 15.68 -8.68 -3.45
N SER A 529 16.22 -7.88 -2.53
CA SER A 529 17.68 -7.74 -2.31
C SER A 529 18.14 -8.15 -0.91
N GLY A 530 17.24 -8.69 -0.07
CA GLY A 530 17.57 -9.21 1.24
C GLY A 530 16.58 -8.77 2.32
N SER A 531 16.74 -9.32 3.53
CA SER A 531 16.00 -8.84 4.69
C SER A 531 16.46 -7.45 5.14
N PHE A 532 15.54 -6.72 5.76
CA PHE A 532 15.80 -5.43 6.38
C PHE A 532 15.63 -5.54 7.90
N GLN A 533 16.61 -5.00 8.63
CA GLN A 533 16.53 -4.89 10.09
C GLN A 533 16.15 -3.46 10.41
N ASP A 534 14.86 -3.25 10.64
CA ASP A 534 14.30 -1.92 10.88
C ASP A 534 14.72 -1.41 12.26
N LYS A 535 15.40 -0.27 12.27
CA LYS A 535 15.90 0.41 13.48
C LYS A 535 15.08 1.63 13.84
N THR A 536 13.97 1.87 13.14
CA THR A 536 13.04 2.95 13.44
C THR A 536 12.58 2.82 14.91
N PRO A 537 12.64 3.90 15.70
CA PRO A 537 12.17 3.91 17.08
C PRO A 537 10.65 3.71 17.11
N ARG A 538 10.16 3.33 18.28
CA ARG A 538 8.73 3.19 18.54
C ARG A 538 8.21 4.37 19.36
N ASP A 539 6.98 4.77 19.09
CA ASP A 539 6.26 5.77 19.86
C ASP A 539 5.72 5.20 21.20
N ALA A 540 5.01 6.03 21.97
CA ALA A 540 4.44 5.62 23.25
C ALA A 540 3.41 4.48 23.14
N TRP A 541 2.79 4.29 21.98
CA TRP A 541 1.86 3.18 21.69
C TRP A 541 2.57 1.95 21.12
N GLN A 542 3.91 1.90 21.16
CA GLN A 542 4.72 0.82 20.59
C GLN A 542 4.59 0.66 19.06
N ARG A 543 4.17 1.72 18.36
CA ARG A 543 4.14 1.76 16.89
C ARG A 543 5.47 2.25 16.38
N MET A 544 6.00 1.68 15.30
CA MET A 544 7.16 2.26 14.61
C MET A 544 6.86 3.73 14.23
N CYS A 545 7.83 4.62 14.37
CA CYS A 545 7.74 6.03 13.93
C CYS A 545 7.78 6.17 12.39
N THR A 546 6.95 5.38 11.72
CA THR A 546 6.69 5.36 10.28
C THR A 546 5.21 5.65 10.10
N GLU A 547 4.90 6.79 9.47
CA GLU A 547 3.53 7.18 9.11
C GLU A 547 3.42 7.25 7.58
N ILE A 548 2.49 6.46 7.03
CA ILE A 548 2.25 6.35 5.59
C ILE A 548 0.83 6.81 5.30
N VAL A 549 0.63 7.61 4.26
CA VAL A 549 -0.69 8.06 3.82
C VAL A 549 -0.98 7.65 2.39
N ALA A 550 -2.02 6.84 2.21
CA ALA A 550 -2.55 6.44 0.92
C ALA A 550 -3.54 7.50 0.41
N ILE A 551 -3.17 8.15 -0.68
CA ILE A 551 -4.03 9.08 -1.43
C ILE A 551 -4.01 8.71 -2.91
N ASP A 552 -5.19 8.49 -3.48
CA ASP A 552 -5.34 8.13 -4.89
C ASP A 552 -5.46 9.35 -5.78
N ALA A 553 -4.63 9.43 -6.83
CA ALA A 553 -4.75 10.46 -7.87
C ALA A 553 -5.79 10.06 -8.91
N LEU A 554 -6.34 11.04 -9.63
CA LEU A 554 -7.16 10.72 -10.81
C LEU A 554 -6.28 10.18 -11.94
N LYS A 555 -6.81 9.19 -12.66
CA LYS A 555 -6.26 8.73 -13.94
C LYS A 555 -6.76 9.63 -15.06
N PHE A 556 -5.84 10.16 -15.86
CA PHE A 556 -6.15 11.02 -16.99
C PHE A 556 -5.76 10.34 -18.31
N GLU A 557 -6.75 10.06 -19.15
CA GLU A 557 -6.53 9.54 -20.51
C GLU A 557 -6.19 10.68 -21.48
N HIS A 558 -6.75 11.88 -21.23
CA HIS A 558 -6.48 13.09 -21.99
C HIS A 558 -5.75 14.12 -21.14
N PHE A 559 -4.55 14.49 -21.58
CA PHE A 559 -3.63 15.32 -20.79
C PHE A 559 -4.23 16.67 -20.33
N LEU A 560 -5.09 17.31 -21.13
CA LEU A 560 -5.65 18.62 -20.80
C LEU A 560 -6.75 18.58 -19.72
N GLU A 561 -7.37 17.43 -19.47
CA GLU A 561 -8.48 17.31 -18.50
C GLU A 561 -8.06 17.66 -17.08
N GLN A 562 -6.81 17.36 -16.71
CA GLN A 562 -6.29 17.60 -15.37
C GLN A 562 -6.23 19.09 -14.99
N PHE A 563 -6.22 19.98 -15.97
CA PHE A 563 -6.22 21.43 -15.73
C PHE A 563 -7.63 21.98 -15.50
N HIS A 564 -8.69 21.17 -15.71
CA HIS A 564 -10.04 21.61 -15.42
C HIS A 564 -10.19 21.98 -13.92
N PRO A 565 -10.81 23.11 -13.55
CA PRO A 565 -10.85 23.56 -12.16
C PRO A 565 -11.42 22.54 -11.17
N SER A 566 -12.42 21.75 -11.57
CA SER A 566 -12.96 20.68 -10.71
C SER A 566 -11.95 19.56 -10.44
N LYS A 567 -11.11 19.22 -11.43
CA LYS A 567 -10.06 18.19 -11.31
C LYS A 567 -8.91 18.69 -10.46
N ILE A 568 -8.49 19.95 -10.64
CA ILE A 568 -7.49 20.61 -9.77
C ILE A 568 -7.98 20.62 -8.32
N ASN A 569 -9.23 21.05 -8.07
CA ASN A 569 -9.79 21.10 -6.72
C ASN A 569 -9.90 19.70 -6.09
N ARG A 570 -10.25 18.68 -6.86
CA ARG A 570 -10.29 17.29 -6.40
C ARG A 570 -8.91 16.86 -5.89
N GLU A 571 -7.86 17.05 -6.69
CA GLU A 571 -6.50 16.64 -6.31
C GLU A 571 -5.95 17.45 -5.14
N LEU A 572 -6.26 18.75 -5.06
CA LEU A 572 -5.93 19.60 -3.90
C LEU A 572 -6.61 19.10 -2.62
N ASN A 573 -7.91 18.83 -2.67
CA ASN A 573 -8.68 18.34 -1.51
C ASN A 573 -8.19 16.94 -1.07
N LYS A 574 -7.90 16.05 -2.01
CA LYS A 574 -7.35 14.72 -1.74
C LYS A 574 -6.01 14.80 -1.02
N ALA A 575 -5.06 15.57 -1.57
CA ALA A 575 -3.75 15.77 -0.96
C ALA A 575 -3.88 16.42 0.43
N PHE A 576 -4.72 17.46 0.56
CA PHE A 576 -4.96 18.10 1.85
C PHE A 576 -5.57 17.14 2.88
N CYS A 577 -6.54 16.31 2.47
CA CYS A 577 -7.11 15.30 3.35
C CYS A 577 -6.05 14.33 3.87
N GLY A 578 -5.08 13.96 3.04
CA GLY A 578 -3.92 13.17 3.43
C GLY A 578 -2.97 13.89 4.38
N PHE A 579 -2.66 15.16 4.11
CA PHE A 579 -1.59 15.89 4.82
C PHE A 579 -2.05 16.52 6.13
N ARG A 580 -3.34 16.84 6.27
CA ARG A 580 -3.87 17.46 7.48
C ARG A 580 -3.78 16.51 8.68
N HIS A 581 -3.46 17.06 9.84
CA HIS A 581 -3.58 16.37 11.11
C HIS A 581 -4.95 16.71 11.74
N PRO A 582 -5.78 15.74 12.14
CA PRO A 582 -7.12 16.02 12.68
C PRO A 582 -7.12 16.77 14.02
N GLU A 583 -6.09 16.57 14.85
CA GLU A 583 -5.96 17.26 16.12
C GLU A 583 -5.17 18.56 15.93
N GLU A 584 -5.83 19.69 16.21
CA GLU A 584 -5.28 21.03 16.13
C GLU A 584 -4.17 21.28 17.19
N LYS A 585 -3.12 21.99 16.75
CA LYS A 585 -2.05 22.62 17.57
C LYS A 585 -0.85 21.77 17.99
N SER A 586 -0.29 20.94 17.10
CA SER A 586 1.18 20.80 17.16
C SER A 586 1.82 21.98 16.43
N PRO A 587 2.68 22.80 17.06
CA PRO A 587 3.39 23.88 16.37
C PRO A 587 4.39 23.35 15.32
N THR A 588 4.70 22.05 15.35
CA THR A 588 5.62 21.39 14.42
C THR A 588 5.05 20.05 13.97
N LEU A 589 4.56 19.99 12.74
CA LEU A 589 4.21 18.74 12.07
C LEU A 589 5.41 18.23 11.28
N ALA A 590 5.56 16.91 11.19
CA ALA A 590 6.57 16.31 10.32
C ALA A 590 6.37 16.76 8.87
N ALA A 591 7.46 16.90 8.11
CA ALA A 591 7.36 17.22 6.70
C ALA A 591 6.62 16.11 5.92
N VAL A 592 6.13 16.42 4.73
CA VAL A 592 5.58 15.44 3.78
C VAL A 592 6.71 14.94 2.89
N ALA A 593 6.99 13.63 2.91
CA ALA A 593 7.89 12.98 1.96
C ALA A 593 7.07 12.42 0.79
N THR A 594 7.21 13.02 -0.39
CA THR A 594 6.40 12.70 -1.58
C THR A 594 7.21 12.80 -2.87
N GLY A 595 6.56 12.66 -4.02
CA GLY A 595 7.18 12.81 -5.34
C GLY A 595 6.12 12.92 -6.44
N ASN A 596 6.36 12.24 -7.55
CA ASN A 596 5.55 12.29 -8.79
C ASN A 596 4.19 11.57 -8.68
N TRP A 597 3.37 11.94 -7.68
CA TRP A 597 2.05 11.38 -7.39
C TRP A 597 1.10 11.48 -8.59
N GLY A 598 0.62 10.33 -9.07
CA GLY A 598 -0.32 10.24 -10.19
C GLY A 598 0.27 10.52 -11.57
N CYS A 599 1.60 10.62 -11.72
CA CYS A 599 2.23 11.05 -12.98
C CYS A 599 2.72 9.91 -13.89
N GLY A 600 2.80 8.68 -13.39
CA GLY A 600 3.21 7.51 -14.16
C GLY A 600 2.05 6.94 -14.98
N VAL A 601 1.60 5.73 -14.61
CA VAL A 601 0.47 5.03 -15.26
C VAL A 601 -0.83 5.85 -15.27
N PHE A 602 -0.96 6.86 -14.40
CA PHE A 602 -2.14 7.72 -14.27
C PHE A 602 -2.10 8.99 -15.13
N GLY A 603 -1.00 9.27 -15.84
CA GLY A 603 -0.96 10.31 -16.88
C GLY A 603 -0.92 11.77 -16.39
N GLY A 604 -0.78 12.01 -15.09
CA GLY A 604 -0.68 13.36 -14.52
C GLY A 604 0.59 14.12 -14.92
N ASP A 605 0.50 15.44 -15.02
CA ASP A 605 1.62 16.35 -15.24
C ASP A 605 2.42 16.54 -13.95
N THR A 606 3.72 16.27 -14.00
CA THR A 606 4.60 16.34 -12.82
C THR A 606 4.73 17.75 -12.24
N ARG A 607 4.72 18.80 -13.07
CA ARG A 607 4.85 20.19 -12.62
C ARG A 607 3.55 20.69 -11.98
N LEU A 608 2.40 20.36 -12.57
CA LEU A 608 1.09 20.63 -11.95
C LEU A 608 0.95 19.89 -10.62
N LYS A 609 1.25 18.59 -10.58
CA LYS A 609 1.13 17.77 -9.36
C LYS A 609 2.10 18.21 -8.26
N ALA A 610 3.31 18.68 -8.60
CA ALA A 610 4.22 19.28 -7.63
C ALA A 610 3.63 20.55 -7.01
N LEU A 611 3.09 21.48 -7.82
CA LEU A 611 2.39 22.67 -7.31
C LEU A 611 1.20 22.29 -6.42
N ILE A 612 0.32 21.39 -6.86
CA ILE A 612 -0.85 20.95 -6.09
C ILE A 612 -0.44 20.42 -4.71
N GLN A 613 0.60 19.58 -4.65
CA GLN A 613 1.07 19.04 -3.38
C GLN A 613 1.69 20.11 -2.47
N MET A 614 2.43 21.07 -3.01
CA MET A 614 2.98 22.20 -2.22
C MET A 614 1.86 23.10 -1.68
N LEU A 615 0.82 23.37 -2.46
CA LEU A 615 -0.35 24.14 -2.00
C LEU A 615 -1.10 23.41 -0.88
N ALA A 616 -1.35 22.11 -1.05
CA ALA A 616 -2.03 21.30 -0.04
C ALA A 616 -1.20 21.14 1.24
N ALA A 617 0.13 20.97 1.12
CA ALA A 617 1.02 20.89 2.28
C ALA A 617 1.09 22.22 3.04
N ALA A 618 1.11 23.35 2.32
CA ALA A 618 1.07 24.67 2.92
C ALA A 618 -0.20 24.89 3.73
N GLU A 619 -1.39 24.58 3.18
CA GLU A 619 -2.64 24.63 3.94
C GLU A 619 -2.66 23.68 5.14
N ALA A 620 -2.01 22.53 5.03
CA ALA A 620 -1.89 21.57 6.12
C ALA A 620 -0.82 21.94 7.16
N GLY A 621 -0.08 23.05 6.96
CA GLY A 621 0.99 23.49 7.86
C GLY A 621 2.20 22.57 7.88
N ARG A 622 2.54 21.93 6.74
CA ARG A 622 3.68 21.02 6.60
C ARG A 622 4.66 21.50 5.54
N ASP A 623 5.95 21.32 5.82
CA ASP A 623 7.02 21.43 4.83
C ASP A 623 7.02 20.21 3.89
N VAL A 624 7.71 20.30 2.74
CA VAL A 624 7.73 19.26 1.71
C VAL A 624 9.16 18.78 1.43
N ALA A 625 9.36 17.46 1.46
CA ALA A 625 10.49 16.76 0.85
C ALA A 625 9.99 16.06 -0.44
N TYR A 626 10.44 16.54 -1.59
CA TYR A 626 9.99 16.07 -2.90
C TYR A 626 11.10 15.28 -3.61
N PHE A 627 10.82 14.03 -3.96
CA PHE A 627 11.72 13.13 -4.66
C PHE A 627 11.30 13.02 -6.14
N THR A 628 12.17 13.44 -7.06
CA THR A 628 11.89 13.39 -8.52
C THR A 628 12.37 12.10 -9.17
N PHE A 629 12.92 11.17 -8.38
CA PHE A 629 13.32 9.84 -8.78
C PHE A 629 14.29 9.78 -9.98
N GLY A 630 15.26 10.69 -10.01
CA GLY A 630 16.33 10.79 -11.00
C GLY A 630 16.14 11.91 -12.04
N ASP A 631 14.99 12.60 -12.05
CA ASP A 631 14.74 13.72 -12.95
C ASP A 631 15.31 15.03 -12.38
N SER A 632 16.54 15.36 -12.78
CA SER A 632 17.20 16.60 -12.37
C SER A 632 16.60 17.86 -13.00
N GLN A 633 15.93 17.75 -14.16
CA GLN A 633 15.31 18.89 -14.80
C GLN A 633 14.03 19.28 -14.06
N LEU A 634 13.19 18.29 -13.73
CA LEU A 634 12.01 18.51 -12.88
C LEU A 634 12.40 19.09 -11.52
N MET A 635 13.47 18.58 -10.89
CA MET A 635 13.99 19.10 -9.63
C MET A 635 14.29 20.60 -9.74
N THR A 636 15.01 20.99 -10.79
CA THR A 636 15.39 22.39 -11.03
C THR A 636 14.17 23.26 -11.32
N ASP A 637 13.25 22.80 -12.17
CA ASP A 637 12.07 23.56 -12.56
C ASP A 637 11.14 23.81 -11.38
N VAL A 638 10.87 22.80 -10.57
CA VAL A 638 9.99 22.90 -9.38
C VAL A 638 10.64 23.77 -8.32
N TYR A 639 11.95 23.63 -8.07
CA TYR A 639 12.67 24.51 -7.16
C TYR A 639 12.59 25.99 -7.58
N ASN A 640 12.83 26.27 -8.87
CA ASN A 640 12.78 27.63 -9.39
C ASN A 640 11.37 28.23 -9.28
N MET A 641 10.33 27.45 -9.56
CA MET A 641 8.94 27.90 -9.40
C MET A 641 8.60 28.17 -7.93
N HIS A 642 8.97 27.26 -7.02
CA HIS A 642 8.78 27.46 -5.57
C HIS A 642 9.51 28.71 -5.08
N SER A 643 10.77 28.89 -5.46
CA SER A 643 11.57 30.07 -5.11
C SER A 643 10.96 31.37 -5.64
N PHE A 644 10.48 31.36 -6.89
CA PHE A 644 9.85 32.51 -7.52
C PHE A 644 8.57 32.95 -6.82
N LEU A 645 7.70 31.98 -6.46
CA LEU A 645 6.44 32.25 -5.76
C LEU A 645 6.68 32.71 -4.31
N THR A 646 7.62 32.07 -3.60
CA THR A 646 7.92 32.41 -2.19
C THR A 646 8.59 33.78 -2.05
N GLN A 647 9.55 34.13 -2.91
CA GLN A 647 10.21 35.44 -2.88
C GLN A 647 9.24 36.61 -3.13
N ARG A 648 8.15 36.36 -3.84
CA ARG A 648 7.10 37.34 -4.15
C ARG A 648 5.91 37.29 -3.21
N ASN A 649 5.97 36.47 -2.17
CA ASN A 649 4.88 36.26 -1.21
C ASN A 649 3.53 35.92 -1.87
N ILE A 650 3.56 35.13 -2.95
CA ILE A 650 2.33 34.69 -3.63
C ILE A 650 1.63 33.65 -2.74
N SER A 651 0.39 33.94 -2.36
CA SER A 651 -0.43 33.06 -1.53
C SER A 651 -0.98 31.85 -2.28
N VAL A 652 -1.40 30.83 -1.54
CA VAL A 652 -2.07 29.63 -2.07
C VAL A 652 -3.27 29.99 -2.94
N GLY A 653 -4.09 30.97 -2.50
CA GLY A 653 -5.26 31.41 -3.27
C GLY A 653 -4.89 32.11 -4.58
N GLU A 654 -3.78 32.84 -4.63
CA GLU A 654 -3.27 33.47 -5.85
C GLU A 654 -2.72 32.44 -6.83
N VAL A 655 -1.95 31.45 -6.36
CA VAL A 655 -1.50 30.33 -7.22
C VAL A 655 -2.70 29.55 -7.75
N HIS A 656 -3.68 29.24 -6.91
CA HIS A 656 -4.92 28.58 -7.33
C HIS A 656 -5.65 29.38 -8.41
N HIS A 657 -5.72 30.71 -8.26
CA HIS A 657 -6.30 31.59 -9.27
C HIS A 657 -5.53 31.53 -10.60
N LEU A 658 -4.18 31.55 -10.55
CA LEU A 658 -3.33 31.42 -11.74
C LEU A 658 -3.53 30.08 -12.47
N LEU A 659 -3.73 28.98 -11.73
CA LEU A 659 -4.08 27.68 -12.32
C LEU A 659 -5.42 27.75 -13.09
N GLY A 660 -6.41 28.44 -12.51
CA GLY A 660 -7.70 28.69 -13.16
C GLY A 660 -7.56 29.53 -14.43
N LEU A 661 -6.74 30.58 -14.40
CA LEU A 661 -6.42 31.41 -15.57
C LEU A 661 -5.70 30.62 -16.66
N TYR A 662 -4.76 29.74 -16.29
CA TYR A 662 -4.08 28.88 -17.24
C TYR A 662 -5.07 27.96 -17.97
N TYR A 663 -6.02 27.38 -17.25
CA TYR A 663 -7.08 26.59 -17.88
C TYR A 663 -7.91 27.43 -18.85
N SER A 664 -8.42 28.59 -18.42
CA SER A 664 -9.32 29.40 -19.25
C SER A 664 -8.64 29.98 -20.49
N SER A 665 -7.37 30.35 -20.37
CA SER A 665 -6.65 31.10 -21.41
C SER A 665 -5.80 30.21 -22.32
N VAL A 666 -5.36 29.05 -21.84
CA VAL A 666 -4.43 28.17 -22.58
C VAL A 666 -5.06 26.81 -22.87
N CYS A 667 -5.66 26.15 -21.88
CA CYS A 667 -6.11 24.77 -22.06
C CYS A 667 -7.47 24.65 -22.74
N ARG A 668 -8.45 25.49 -22.37
CA ARG A 668 -9.86 25.34 -22.78
C ARG A 668 -10.07 25.43 -24.28
N SER A 669 -9.31 26.29 -24.95
CA SER A 669 -9.38 26.52 -26.40
C SER A 669 -8.27 25.80 -27.18
N SER A 670 -7.48 24.96 -26.52
CA SER A 670 -6.39 24.24 -27.18
C SER A 670 -6.95 23.17 -28.11
N LEU A 671 -6.52 23.21 -29.38
CA LEU A 671 -6.88 22.21 -30.40
C LEU A 671 -5.90 21.03 -30.43
N THR A 672 -4.82 21.12 -29.66
CA THR A 672 -3.74 20.13 -29.59
C THR A 672 -3.83 19.33 -28.29
N GLN A 673 -3.28 18.12 -28.27
CA GLN A 673 -3.25 17.30 -27.05
C GLN A 673 -2.38 17.89 -25.93
N ARG A 674 -1.47 18.82 -26.27
CA ARG A 674 -0.58 19.53 -25.36
C ARG A 674 -0.73 21.04 -25.57
N PRO A 675 -0.68 21.84 -24.50
CA PRO A 675 -0.77 23.29 -24.62
C PRO A 675 0.52 23.87 -25.23
N ASP A 676 0.39 24.92 -26.04
CA ASP A 676 1.53 25.60 -26.67
C ASP A 676 2.43 26.31 -25.65
N VAL A 677 1.86 26.75 -24.53
CA VAL A 677 2.55 27.40 -23.42
C VAL A 677 2.51 26.48 -22.21
N SER A 678 3.67 26.18 -21.62
CA SER A 678 3.73 25.37 -20.39
C SER A 678 3.15 26.10 -19.18
N LEU A 679 2.65 25.36 -18.19
CA LEU A 679 2.10 25.94 -16.97
C LEU A 679 3.08 26.89 -16.27
N TYR A 680 4.34 26.48 -16.12
CA TYR A 680 5.33 27.31 -15.42
C TYR A 680 5.69 28.56 -16.21
N SER A 681 5.85 28.44 -17.53
CA SER A 681 6.07 29.60 -18.41
C SER A 681 4.93 30.61 -18.31
N PHE A 682 3.68 30.13 -18.25
CA PHE A 682 2.51 30.98 -18.07
C PHE A 682 2.55 31.70 -16.72
N ILE A 683 2.83 30.99 -15.61
CA ILE A 683 2.90 31.60 -14.27
C ILE A 683 3.99 32.68 -14.20
N TYR A 684 5.20 32.41 -14.72
CA TYR A 684 6.27 33.41 -14.77
C TYR A 684 5.84 34.66 -15.55
N SER A 685 5.19 34.49 -16.70
CA SER A 685 4.70 35.61 -17.51
C SER A 685 3.62 36.43 -16.80
N GLN A 686 2.67 35.78 -16.14
CA GLN A 686 1.58 36.48 -15.45
C GLN A 686 2.12 37.26 -14.26
N VAL A 687 2.84 36.61 -13.35
CA VAL A 687 3.33 37.25 -12.12
C VAL A 687 4.44 38.26 -12.40
N GLY A 688 5.35 37.98 -13.34
CA GLY A 688 6.43 38.90 -13.70
C GLY A 688 5.96 40.20 -14.37
N SER A 689 4.75 40.21 -14.94
CA SER A 689 4.17 41.42 -15.55
C SER A 689 3.54 42.40 -14.55
N TYR A 690 3.28 41.97 -13.31
CA TYR A 690 2.69 42.81 -12.25
C TYR A 690 3.71 43.66 -11.48
N GLU A 691 5.02 43.39 -11.61
CA GLU A 691 6.09 44.12 -10.89
C GLU A 691 6.54 45.44 -11.54
N ALA A 692 5.78 46.00 -12.48
CA ALA A 692 6.05 47.34 -13.02
C ALA A 692 4.98 48.37 -12.60
N PRO A 693 5.06 48.94 -11.39
CA PRO A 693 4.76 50.35 -11.18
C PRO A 693 6.04 51.15 -11.43
N ASP A 694 5.96 52.09 -12.38
CA ASP A 694 6.95 53.14 -12.58
C ASP A 694 7.31 53.81 -11.25
N GLU A 695 8.53 53.59 -10.74
CA GLU A 695 9.23 54.61 -9.95
C GLU A 695 9.70 55.71 -10.91
N SER A 696 8.75 56.45 -11.45
CA SER A 696 8.99 57.78 -12.01
C SER A 696 7.74 58.64 -11.83
N ASN A 697 7.64 59.26 -10.65
CA ASN A 697 7.26 60.67 -10.47
C ASN A 697 7.51 61.13 -9.04
#